data_AF-D8F3T9-F1
#
_entry.id   AF-D8F3T9-F1
#
_cell.length_a   1.000
_cell.length_b   1.000
_cell.length_c   1.000
_cell.angle_alpha   90.00
_cell.angle_beta   90.00
_cell.angle_gamma   90.00
#
_symmetry.space_group_name_H-M   'P 1'
#
loop_
_entity.id
_entity.type
_entity.pdbx_description
1 polymer ?
#
loop_
_entity_poly.entity_id
_entity_poly.type
_entity_poly.pdbx_seq_one_letter_code
_entity_poly.pdbx_strand_id
1 'polypeptide(L)'
;MKNFIFLAFLFCFIPASWAPCAVINNHVSIISMSDDQLKYCPPVIAQDGSAVIKLLAIYLETPQQVHVSWYLDDKTVLNYQLNVDAAPYFENGFLTLMGPTLDDFNAEGIHTVRVEIYDSFENLLAQDEKSYEIVSCSSGSLALGTPSSQCIGIVPDDIPATFEGDGTIDNTTAVWTDELGISESTNIPVGPFNAVTTIPITMLQNIFSTAGVHFLRLDAPINSTGDVYVSNTVLFYLQPCPSITSFDPTSGDTGTSVQIYGSNFTGATSVTFGGTEAASFTVDSDTTITAVVGGGETGKIGVVTPYGTGTSSNDFTYTIGPGTYYVNSTTGNDANDGSAEHPWQTLHHAIELINDGATGEGYKYVLYVASGTYAVNQQEPENGEADEPMQLQQENVTIVGENGNSPAIIDGTGAQNWTTGLVMTGENLILQNINVTGFSDDHEEGIRITEGVNCQIRTCQVYGNSWGIRVSFSSYNLVSDCDIYQNSTHGIDVTWGSGNLVQNNKIHDNPMYGIRTQSSPTISRNLIYDNDCGIYVEAPVESSVAPSPIIQNNVIYQTETPGVTMSYGIFILKENFEYVSPEIYHNTIDGGSMSGIKMQKTVIEETDHLLPVIKYNIITNFEQHGIENIGATPTIDYNDVWNTDAITNYQGCTAGTHDITPPADPKYASYSLQPDSPCIDTIPLAEEDPVDIDYPGYLRLRPRPNEPDEDKDMGAYEYIKDETVDYELPTAEGEVTVADYRIFSIPLNLGTGTDMLEAMQSVLDDYDDTTWRGFLYNGADYDEFNSSAFGSHEIVPGMGFWIITTLTDTIPFTGKPAPDGVDFVKELAPGWHLVGLPWRGTSIPLSSIRVTDGVNTYPITDKDNGLTQQFLWDYTEEGYEMRTDALEPLTGYFFNVLSDNAIRVIIPTALSLANSATPDDTASGQAETVQNDETPPPPPGSAPAADIKANGMDGPVSVAKGDPVSITVTLEPGAWIGRNADWWVAAHTPFDPPGDWYTYVHPSGWGTGIHACLQAPLFEVMSPFPVLNMVLPPGSYTFYFAVDGNMDGKPDATWLDTVQVTVE
;
A
#
# COMPACT_ATOMS: atom_id res chain seq x y z
N MET A 1 -42.78 13.84 -7.35
CA MET A 1 -43.16 14.97 -8.22
C MET A 1 -42.11 15.10 -9.32
N LYS A 2 -42.58 15.37 -10.55
CA LYS A 2 -41.86 15.90 -11.72
C LYS A 2 -40.87 14.98 -12.47
N ASN A 3 -41.31 14.65 -13.69
CA ASN A 3 -40.58 14.46 -14.95
C ASN A 3 -40.66 13.05 -15.57
N PHE A 4 -41.90 12.56 -15.70
CA PHE A 4 -42.34 11.78 -16.85
C PHE A 4 -43.21 12.69 -17.72
N ILE A 5 -43.02 12.65 -19.06
CA ILE A 5 -43.68 13.37 -20.17
C ILE A 5 -42.68 14.30 -20.90
N PHE A 6 -41.99 13.75 -21.91
CA PHE A 6 -41.76 14.30 -23.26
C PHE A 6 -40.65 13.47 -23.94
N LEU A 7 -40.99 12.39 -24.67
CA LEU A 7 -40.29 11.95 -25.89
C LEU A 7 -40.94 10.74 -26.61
N ALA A 8 -42.26 10.55 -26.50
CA ALA A 8 -42.96 9.44 -27.19
C ALA A 8 -43.73 9.85 -28.46
N PHE A 9 -43.53 11.06 -29.00
CA PHE A 9 -44.28 11.53 -30.18
C PHE A 9 -43.48 12.53 -31.02
N LEU A 10 -42.43 12.09 -31.73
CA LEU A 10 -41.92 12.85 -32.90
C LEU A 10 -40.98 12.07 -33.85
N PHE A 11 -41.37 10.92 -34.41
CA PHE A 11 -40.68 10.38 -35.61
C PHE A 11 -41.60 9.66 -36.60
N CYS A 12 -42.79 10.23 -36.83
CA CYS A 12 -43.54 9.99 -38.05
C CYS A 12 -43.75 11.35 -38.73
N PHE A 13 -43.31 11.48 -39.99
CA PHE A 13 -43.36 12.65 -40.88
C PHE A 13 -42.22 13.68 -40.79
N ILE A 14 -41.10 13.38 -41.45
CA ILE A 14 -40.25 14.41 -42.10
C ILE A 14 -40.23 14.10 -43.62
N PRO A 15 -40.61 15.04 -44.51
CA PRO A 15 -40.45 14.88 -45.96
C PRO A 15 -38.96 14.92 -46.33
N ALA A 16 -38.56 14.12 -47.32
CA ALA A 16 -37.17 13.91 -47.76
C ALA A 16 -36.40 15.13 -48.32
N SER A 17 -36.87 16.36 -48.10
CA SER A 17 -36.22 17.60 -48.57
C SER A 17 -35.52 18.42 -47.49
N TRP A 18 -35.46 17.93 -46.23
CA TRP A 18 -34.78 18.61 -45.11
C TRP A 18 -33.79 17.66 -44.39
N ALA A 19 -33.19 16.72 -45.12
CA ALA A 19 -32.00 16.03 -44.63
C ALA A 19 -30.78 16.95 -44.85
N PRO A 20 -29.92 17.16 -43.84
CA PRO A 20 -28.79 18.08 -43.96
C PRO A 20 -27.76 17.61 -45.01
N CYS A 21 -27.78 16.31 -45.37
CA CYS A 21 -26.87 15.64 -46.28
C CYS A 21 -27.66 14.72 -47.22
N ALA A 22 -27.40 14.75 -48.54
CA ALA A 22 -28.08 13.91 -49.52
C ALA A 22 -27.11 13.32 -50.56
N VAL A 23 -27.25 12.03 -50.83
CA VAL A 23 -26.48 11.29 -51.85
C VAL A 23 -27.37 11.12 -53.08
N ILE A 24 -26.94 11.66 -54.22
CA ILE A 24 -27.64 11.53 -55.51
C ILE A 24 -26.64 11.12 -56.57
N ASN A 25 -26.80 9.94 -57.16
CA ASN A 25 -25.93 9.41 -58.23
C ASN A 25 -24.42 9.44 -57.91
N ASN A 26 -24.00 9.00 -56.71
CA ASN A 26 -22.61 9.00 -56.23
C ASN A 26 -21.97 10.40 -56.02
N HIS A 27 -22.77 11.45 -55.98
CA HIS A 27 -22.34 12.78 -55.54
C HIS A 27 -22.89 13.09 -54.15
N VAL A 28 -22.03 13.64 -53.28
CA VAL A 28 -22.41 14.10 -51.94
C VAL A 28 -22.54 15.62 -51.97
N SER A 29 -23.73 16.12 -51.63
CA SER A 29 -24.02 17.55 -51.52
C SER A 29 -24.17 17.95 -50.06
N ILE A 30 -23.42 18.96 -49.61
CA ILE A 30 -23.29 19.34 -48.19
C ILE A 30 -23.61 20.83 -48.00
N ILE A 31 -24.34 21.16 -46.93
CA ILE A 31 -24.50 22.52 -46.38
C ILE A 31 -23.79 22.57 -45.02
N SER A 32 -22.94 23.57 -44.77
CA SER A 32 -22.31 23.94 -43.48
C SER A 32 -22.86 23.21 -42.23
N MET A 33 -22.08 22.29 -41.63
CA MET A 33 -22.48 21.44 -40.50
C MET A 33 -21.51 21.53 -39.32
N SER A 34 -21.96 21.11 -38.12
CA SER A 34 -21.13 20.81 -36.95
C SER A 34 -20.77 19.32 -36.89
N ASP A 35 -19.74 18.94 -36.13
CA ASP A 35 -19.23 17.55 -36.05
C ASP A 35 -20.30 16.53 -35.63
N ASP A 36 -21.21 16.89 -34.73
CA ASP A 36 -22.30 16.00 -34.31
C ASP A 36 -23.38 15.75 -35.39
N GLN A 37 -23.44 16.57 -36.45
CA GLN A 37 -24.39 16.38 -37.55
C GLN A 37 -23.84 15.44 -38.64
N LEU A 38 -22.51 15.21 -38.70
CA LEU A 38 -21.85 14.35 -39.70
C LEU A 38 -22.20 12.86 -39.54
N LYS A 39 -22.47 12.42 -38.31
CA LYS A 39 -22.84 11.02 -37.97
C LYS A 39 -24.15 10.55 -38.64
N TYR A 40 -24.96 11.49 -39.14
CA TYR A 40 -26.25 11.21 -39.77
C TYR A 40 -26.22 11.24 -41.31
N CYS A 41 -25.04 11.42 -41.94
CA CYS A 41 -24.90 11.31 -43.39
C CYS A 41 -25.06 9.84 -43.85
N PRO A 42 -25.86 9.57 -44.91
CA PRO A 42 -25.95 8.23 -45.46
C PRO A 42 -24.61 7.77 -46.05
N PRO A 43 -24.19 6.52 -45.85
CA PRO A 43 -22.98 5.97 -46.48
C PRO A 43 -23.15 5.92 -48.01
N VAL A 44 -22.04 6.06 -48.74
CA VAL A 44 -22.01 5.93 -50.21
C VAL A 44 -21.56 4.52 -50.56
N ILE A 45 -22.32 3.86 -51.43
CA ILE A 45 -21.97 2.53 -51.94
C ILE A 45 -21.12 2.73 -53.19
N ALA A 46 -20.00 2.01 -53.30
CA ALA A 46 -19.19 1.99 -54.51
C ALA A 46 -20.08 1.68 -55.74
N GLN A 47 -19.74 2.24 -56.91
CA GLN A 47 -20.62 2.23 -58.09
C GLN A 47 -20.97 0.80 -58.61
N ASP A 48 -20.24 -0.21 -58.14
CA ASP A 48 -20.42 -1.64 -58.41
C ASP A 48 -21.08 -2.44 -57.26
N GLY A 49 -21.38 -1.79 -56.12
CA GLY A 49 -22.03 -2.42 -54.95
C GLY A 49 -21.10 -3.16 -53.99
N SER A 50 -19.78 -3.08 -54.17
CA SER A 50 -18.80 -3.96 -53.51
C SER A 50 -18.34 -3.54 -52.11
N ALA A 51 -18.39 -2.25 -51.76
CA ALA A 51 -17.93 -1.75 -50.47
C ALA A 51 -18.70 -0.50 -49.99
N VAL A 52 -18.66 -0.24 -48.67
CA VAL A 52 -19.33 0.89 -48.03
C VAL A 52 -18.31 1.96 -47.67
N ILE A 53 -18.38 3.13 -48.31
CA ILE A 53 -17.47 4.25 -48.09
C ILE A 53 -18.15 5.28 -47.18
N LYS A 54 -17.50 5.62 -46.06
CA LYS A 54 -18.02 6.57 -45.07
C LYS A 54 -17.16 7.84 -45.03
N LEU A 55 -17.83 8.98 -44.91
CA LEU A 55 -17.17 10.27 -44.72
C LEU A 55 -16.81 10.44 -43.23
N LEU A 56 -15.53 10.63 -42.92
CA LEU A 56 -15.04 10.77 -41.55
C LEU A 56 -15.12 12.21 -41.07
N ALA A 57 -14.53 13.13 -41.83
CA ALA A 57 -14.38 14.52 -41.43
C ALA A 57 -14.29 15.43 -42.67
N ILE A 58 -14.90 16.60 -42.55
CA ILE A 58 -14.72 17.74 -43.46
C ILE A 58 -14.58 19.00 -42.63
N TYR A 59 -13.44 19.66 -42.72
CA TYR A 59 -13.22 20.94 -42.07
C TYR A 59 -12.37 21.88 -42.94
N LEU A 60 -12.50 23.18 -42.67
CA LEU A 60 -11.73 24.23 -43.31
C LEU A 60 -10.49 24.52 -42.48
N GLU A 61 -9.30 24.28 -43.00
CA GLU A 61 -8.05 24.71 -42.34
C GLU A 61 -7.84 26.23 -42.53
N THR A 62 -8.24 26.77 -43.69
CA THR A 62 -8.24 28.20 -43.99
C THR A 62 -9.40 28.52 -44.96
N PRO A 63 -9.76 29.81 -45.22
CA PRO A 63 -10.84 30.16 -46.15
C PRO A 63 -10.69 29.67 -47.61
N GLN A 64 -9.53 29.10 -47.97
CA GLN A 64 -9.21 28.57 -49.30
C GLN A 64 -8.72 27.11 -49.30
N GLN A 65 -8.76 26.42 -48.14
CA GLN A 65 -8.37 25.01 -48.02
C GLN A 65 -9.44 24.18 -47.32
N VAL A 66 -9.86 23.11 -47.99
CA VAL A 66 -10.79 22.11 -47.44
C VAL A 66 -10.05 20.80 -47.27
N HIS A 67 -10.11 20.24 -46.06
CA HIS A 67 -9.60 18.91 -45.76
C HIS A 67 -10.77 17.93 -45.74
N VAL A 68 -10.62 16.78 -46.42
CA VAL A 68 -11.65 15.74 -46.50
C VAL A 68 -11.02 14.38 -46.23
N SER A 69 -11.58 13.65 -45.25
CA SER A 69 -11.11 12.32 -44.86
C SER A 69 -12.20 11.26 -45.07
N TRP A 70 -11.83 10.12 -45.66
CA TRP A 70 -12.74 9.00 -45.97
C TRP A 70 -12.25 7.70 -45.34
N TYR A 71 -13.19 6.82 -44.96
CA TYR A 71 -12.92 5.44 -44.54
C TYR A 71 -13.55 4.41 -45.49
N LEU A 72 -12.80 3.33 -45.70
CA LEU A 72 -13.27 2.07 -46.26
C LEU A 72 -13.34 1.03 -45.12
N ASP A 73 -14.54 0.49 -44.86
CA ASP A 73 -14.80 -0.56 -43.87
C ASP A 73 -14.08 -0.37 -42.51
N ASP A 74 -14.09 0.88 -42.04
CA ASP A 74 -13.61 1.35 -40.73
C ASP A 74 -12.11 1.09 -40.42
N LYS A 75 -11.25 0.86 -41.44
CA LYS A 75 -9.81 0.56 -41.23
C LYS A 75 -8.79 1.40 -42.03
N THR A 76 -9.15 2.03 -43.15
CA THR A 76 -8.18 2.76 -44.00
C THR A 76 -8.58 4.22 -44.22
N VAL A 77 -7.70 5.18 -43.86
CA VAL A 77 -7.92 6.63 -44.01
C VAL A 77 -7.38 7.12 -45.36
N LEU A 78 -8.24 7.70 -46.20
CA LEU A 78 -7.81 8.43 -47.39
C LEU A 78 -8.02 9.94 -47.15
N ASN A 79 -6.93 10.70 -47.08
CA ASN A 79 -6.94 12.14 -46.83
C ASN A 79 -6.71 12.92 -48.13
N TYR A 80 -7.63 13.84 -48.46
CA TYR A 80 -7.47 14.79 -49.56
C TYR A 80 -7.40 16.21 -49.03
N GLN A 81 -6.35 16.94 -49.44
CA GLN A 81 -6.28 18.40 -49.34
C GLN A 81 -6.61 19.04 -50.69
N LEU A 82 -7.65 19.87 -50.70
CA LEU A 82 -8.03 20.66 -51.88
C LEU A 82 -7.73 22.14 -51.65
N ASN A 83 -6.86 22.70 -52.49
CA ASN A 83 -6.62 24.14 -52.60
C ASN A 83 -7.65 24.73 -53.57
N VAL A 84 -8.46 25.68 -53.11
CA VAL A 84 -9.52 26.30 -53.90
C VAL A 84 -9.05 27.69 -54.35
N ASP A 85 -8.58 27.82 -55.60
CA ASP A 85 -7.92 29.04 -56.13
C ASP A 85 -8.84 30.28 -56.28
N ALA A 86 -10.12 30.18 -55.92
CA ALA A 86 -11.01 31.31 -55.70
C ALA A 86 -12.14 30.88 -54.74
N ALA A 87 -12.65 31.81 -53.92
CA ALA A 87 -13.75 31.56 -52.99
C ALA A 87 -14.86 30.73 -53.67
N PRO A 88 -15.28 29.58 -53.09
CA PRO A 88 -16.08 28.60 -53.81
C PRO A 88 -17.39 29.24 -54.30
N TYR A 89 -17.65 29.14 -55.61
CA TYR A 89 -18.92 29.56 -56.18
C TYR A 89 -20.02 28.60 -55.72
N PHE A 90 -20.81 29.04 -54.75
CA PHE A 90 -22.04 28.37 -54.34
C PHE A 90 -23.14 28.62 -55.39
N GLU A 91 -23.43 27.65 -56.25
CA GLU A 91 -24.74 27.62 -56.90
C GLU A 91 -25.76 27.01 -55.94
N ASN A 92 -26.74 27.80 -55.52
CA ASN A 92 -27.84 27.40 -54.63
C ASN A 92 -27.45 26.85 -53.24
N GLY A 93 -26.24 27.14 -52.75
CA GLY A 93 -25.84 26.88 -51.36
C GLY A 93 -25.25 25.50 -51.06
N PHE A 94 -24.87 24.70 -52.07
CA PHE A 94 -24.31 23.36 -51.88
C PHE A 94 -22.86 23.24 -52.42
N LEU A 95 -21.98 22.57 -51.67
CA LEU A 95 -20.67 22.10 -52.17
C LEU A 95 -20.85 20.66 -52.69
N THR A 96 -20.40 20.38 -53.92
CA THR A 96 -20.49 19.04 -54.55
C THR A 96 -19.09 18.45 -54.67
N LEU A 97 -18.85 17.32 -54.02
CA LEU A 97 -17.59 16.56 -54.10
C LEU A 97 -17.84 15.25 -54.85
N MET A 98 -16.88 14.83 -55.69
CA MET A 98 -16.86 13.46 -56.20
C MET A 98 -16.18 12.56 -55.16
N GLY A 99 -16.83 11.46 -54.79
CA GLY A 99 -16.22 10.46 -53.91
C GLY A 99 -15.06 9.73 -54.60
N PRO A 100 -14.09 9.19 -53.85
CA PRO A 100 -13.01 8.39 -54.41
C PRO A 100 -13.54 7.12 -55.09
N THR A 101 -12.79 6.61 -56.07
CA THR A 101 -13.04 5.31 -56.70
C THR A 101 -12.30 4.19 -55.97
N LEU A 102 -12.72 2.93 -56.15
CA LEU A 102 -12.01 1.78 -55.57
C LEU A 102 -10.56 1.69 -56.08
N ASP A 103 -10.28 2.18 -57.29
CA ASP A 103 -8.95 2.25 -57.88
C ASP A 103 -8.02 3.23 -57.13
N ASP A 104 -8.56 4.25 -56.45
CA ASP A 104 -7.78 5.23 -55.68
C ASP A 104 -7.27 4.66 -54.34
N PHE A 105 -7.93 3.62 -53.80
CA PHE A 105 -7.47 2.89 -52.61
C PHE A 105 -6.41 1.81 -52.92
N ASN A 106 -6.33 1.37 -54.19
CA ASN A 106 -5.46 0.28 -54.62
C ASN A 106 -4.01 0.70 -54.96
N ALA A 107 -3.65 1.97 -54.74
CA ALA A 107 -2.36 2.54 -55.16
C ALA A 107 -1.22 2.47 -54.12
N GLU A 108 -1.47 2.04 -52.87
CA GLU A 108 -0.42 2.04 -51.81
C GLU A 108 -0.34 0.77 -50.94
N GLY A 109 -0.46 -0.43 -51.54
CA GLY A 109 -0.34 -1.69 -50.78
C GLY A 109 0.74 -2.65 -51.30
N ILE A 110 1.75 -2.95 -50.49
CA ILE A 110 2.64 -4.12 -50.68
C ILE A 110 1.96 -5.34 -50.06
N HIS A 111 1.76 -6.41 -50.82
CA HIS A 111 1.13 -7.66 -50.36
C HIS A 111 2.19 -8.77 -50.24
N THR A 112 2.28 -9.42 -49.07
CA THR A 112 3.16 -10.58 -48.89
C THR A 112 2.39 -11.86 -49.21
N VAL A 113 2.91 -12.64 -50.15
CA VAL A 113 2.32 -13.92 -50.58
C VAL A 113 3.28 -15.03 -50.22
N ARG A 114 2.78 -16.02 -49.47
CA ARG A 114 3.50 -17.25 -49.14
C ARG A 114 2.98 -18.39 -50.00
N VAL A 115 3.90 -19.06 -50.70
CA VAL A 115 3.59 -20.20 -51.57
C VAL A 115 4.23 -21.45 -50.99
N GLU A 116 3.40 -22.46 -50.74
CA GLU A 116 3.82 -23.75 -50.21
C GLU A 116 3.38 -24.86 -51.16
N ILE A 117 4.32 -25.74 -51.53
CA ILE A 117 4.09 -26.86 -52.46
C ILE A 117 4.14 -28.16 -51.68
N TYR A 118 3.11 -28.99 -51.82
CA TYR A 118 2.99 -30.26 -51.12
C TYR A 118 2.96 -31.44 -52.10
N ASP A 119 3.48 -32.59 -51.67
CA ASP A 119 3.29 -33.86 -52.40
C ASP A 119 1.87 -34.42 -52.19
N SER A 120 1.56 -35.50 -52.92
CA SER A 120 0.26 -36.18 -52.81
C SER A 120 -0.01 -36.88 -51.47
N PHE A 121 0.92 -36.82 -50.52
CA PHE A 121 0.80 -37.33 -49.15
C PHE A 121 0.81 -36.19 -48.10
N GLU A 122 0.66 -34.93 -48.54
CA GLU A 122 0.69 -33.71 -47.71
C GLU A 122 2.04 -33.38 -47.05
N ASN A 123 3.17 -33.86 -47.61
CA ASN A 123 4.49 -33.42 -47.16
C ASN A 123 4.91 -32.14 -47.88
N LEU A 124 5.40 -31.14 -47.12
CA LEU A 124 5.89 -29.87 -47.67
C LEU A 124 7.19 -30.10 -48.48
N LEU A 125 7.15 -29.79 -49.76
CA LEU A 125 8.26 -29.96 -50.70
C LEU A 125 9.06 -28.68 -50.91
N ALA A 126 8.42 -27.51 -50.87
CA ALA A 126 9.08 -26.21 -51.02
C ALA A 126 8.21 -25.08 -50.44
N GLN A 127 8.86 -24.04 -49.89
CA GLN A 127 8.23 -22.83 -49.37
C GLN A 127 9.01 -21.61 -49.85
N ASP A 128 8.31 -20.59 -50.37
CA ASP A 128 8.86 -19.28 -50.71
C ASP A 128 7.90 -18.18 -50.27
N GLU A 129 8.43 -17.10 -49.72
CA GLU A 129 7.66 -15.97 -49.19
C GLU A 129 8.20 -14.68 -49.81
N LYS A 130 7.36 -14.02 -50.62
CA LYS A 130 7.76 -12.81 -51.33
C LYS A 130 6.70 -11.73 -51.25
N SER A 131 7.18 -10.50 -51.10
CA SER A 131 6.36 -9.29 -51.15
C SER A 131 6.24 -8.82 -52.60
N TYR A 132 5.00 -8.59 -53.03
CA TYR A 132 4.66 -8.11 -54.36
C TYR A 132 3.91 -6.79 -54.25
N GLU A 133 4.20 -5.87 -55.16
CA GLU A 133 3.43 -4.64 -55.34
C GLU A 133 2.43 -4.86 -56.48
N ILE A 134 1.21 -4.36 -56.30
CA ILE A 134 0.18 -4.42 -57.34
C ILE A 134 0.42 -3.26 -58.31
N VAL A 135 0.80 -3.56 -59.55
CA VAL A 135 1.06 -2.53 -60.57
C VAL A 135 -0.11 -2.48 -61.55
N SER A 136 -0.74 -1.31 -61.68
CA SER A 136 -1.76 -1.07 -62.72
C SER A 136 -1.08 -0.83 -64.07
N CYS A 137 -1.37 -1.67 -65.07
CA CYS A 137 -0.90 -1.45 -66.44
C CYS A 137 -2.03 -0.89 -67.31
N SER A 138 -1.67 -0.03 -68.27
CA SER A 138 -2.53 0.85 -69.09
C SER A 138 -3.58 0.17 -70.00
N SER A 139 -3.82 -1.13 -69.83
CA SER A 139 -4.82 -1.93 -70.56
C SER A 139 -5.82 -2.65 -69.65
N GLY A 140 -5.94 -2.26 -68.37
CA GLY A 140 -6.93 -2.81 -67.45
C GLY A 140 -6.64 -4.24 -66.98
N SER A 141 -5.36 -4.62 -66.94
CA SER A 141 -4.87 -5.91 -66.44
C SER A 141 -3.98 -5.68 -65.20
N LEU A 142 -4.10 -6.56 -64.19
CA LEU A 142 -3.30 -6.57 -62.95
C LEU A 142 -2.13 -7.56 -63.09
N ALA A 143 -0.91 -7.15 -62.71
CA ALA A 143 0.27 -8.01 -62.69
C ALA A 143 1.01 -7.90 -61.35
N LEU A 144 1.62 -9.01 -60.90
CA LEU A 144 2.48 -9.06 -59.70
C LEU A 144 3.93 -8.77 -60.10
N GLY A 145 4.54 -7.72 -59.54
CA GLY A 145 5.92 -7.31 -59.81
C GLY A 145 6.79 -7.22 -58.55
N THR A 146 8.10 -7.38 -58.71
CA THR A 146 9.08 -6.98 -57.68
C THR A 146 9.25 -5.45 -57.68
N PRO A 147 9.80 -4.83 -56.62
CA PRO A 147 9.88 -3.36 -56.46
C PRO A 147 10.73 -2.57 -57.48
N SER A 148 11.04 -3.11 -58.66
CA SER A 148 11.93 -2.47 -59.65
C SER A 148 11.65 -2.76 -61.13
N SER A 149 10.50 -3.33 -61.52
CA SER A 149 10.25 -3.77 -62.92
C SER A 149 9.12 -3.01 -63.65
N GLN A 150 9.32 -2.64 -64.93
CA GLN A 150 8.30 -2.02 -65.81
C GLN A 150 7.41 -3.08 -66.52
N CYS A 151 6.11 -2.76 -66.71
CA CYS A 151 5.05 -3.61 -67.30
C CYS A 151 5.48 -4.39 -68.56
N ILE A 152 5.24 -5.71 -68.58
CA ILE A 152 5.36 -6.56 -69.78
C ILE A 152 4.03 -6.50 -70.54
N GLY A 153 4.03 -5.87 -71.72
CA GLY A 153 2.82 -5.63 -72.54
C GLY A 153 2.32 -6.88 -73.28
N ILE A 154 0.99 -7.01 -73.32
CA ILE A 154 0.24 -7.98 -74.14
C ILE A 154 0.42 -7.66 -75.63
N VAL A 155 0.76 -8.67 -76.44
CA VAL A 155 0.81 -8.57 -77.92
C VAL A 155 -0.62 -8.62 -78.47
N PRO A 156 -1.08 -7.64 -79.29
CA PRO A 156 -2.39 -7.72 -79.93
C PRO A 156 -2.39 -8.67 -81.13
N ASP A 157 -3.46 -9.46 -81.24
CA ASP A 157 -3.78 -10.28 -82.42
C ASP A 157 -4.00 -9.42 -83.68
N ASP A 158 -3.55 -9.98 -84.82
CA ASP A 158 -3.81 -9.64 -86.23
C ASP A 158 -3.11 -8.43 -86.90
N ILE A 159 -1.95 -8.70 -87.57
CA ILE A 159 -1.57 -8.17 -88.90
C ILE A 159 -0.72 -9.23 -89.66
N PRO A 160 -0.86 -9.40 -91.00
CA PRO A 160 -0.70 -10.68 -91.70
C PRO A 160 0.71 -11.01 -92.19
N ALA A 161 0.89 -12.28 -92.54
CA ALA A 161 2.10 -12.89 -93.10
C ALA A 161 2.69 -12.18 -94.33
N THR A 162 4.03 -12.07 -94.39
CA THR A 162 4.86 -12.43 -95.57
C THR A 162 6.33 -12.61 -95.19
N PHE A 163 6.91 -13.69 -95.73
CA PHE A 163 8.32 -14.09 -95.93
C PHE A 163 9.30 -12.91 -96.18
N GLU A 164 10.60 -12.95 -95.88
CA GLU A 164 11.70 -13.87 -96.25
C GLU A 164 12.75 -13.83 -95.09
N GLY A 165 13.65 -14.77 -94.78
CA GLY A 165 14.37 -15.76 -95.57
C GLY A 165 15.83 -15.76 -95.09
N ASP A 166 16.12 -16.45 -93.99
CA ASP A 166 17.38 -17.11 -93.55
C ASP A 166 17.35 -17.16 -92.00
N GLY A 167 17.48 -18.33 -91.37
CA GLY A 167 18.76 -19.01 -91.24
C GLY A 167 19.38 -18.65 -89.89
N THR A 168 18.94 -19.33 -88.83
CA THR A 168 19.62 -19.49 -87.51
C THR A 168 19.88 -18.26 -86.63
N ILE A 169 19.37 -18.27 -85.40
CA ILE A 169 20.04 -17.65 -84.26
C ILE A 169 20.35 -18.75 -83.25
N ASP A 170 21.65 -18.93 -83.07
CA ASP A 170 22.32 -19.86 -82.20
C ASP A 170 22.15 -19.43 -80.73
N ASN A 171 22.04 -20.42 -79.84
CA ASN A 171 22.08 -20.22 -78.41
C ASN A 171 23.46 -19.69 -78.03
N THR A 172 23.57 -18.52 -77.40
CA THR A 172 24.54 -18.29 -76.31
C THR A 172 24.31 -16.98 -75.56
N THR A 173 24.03 -17.13 -74.27
CA THR A 173 24.34 -16.26 -73.12
C THR A 173 23.63 -14.89 -72.98
N ALA A 174 22.65 -14.86 -72.08
CA ALA A 174 22.63 -13.87 -71.00
C ALA A 174 22.46 -14.63 -69.67
N VAL A 175 23.51 -14.53 -68.84
CA VAL A 175 23.64 -15.13 -67.51
C VAL A 175 22.84 -14.26 -66.52
N TRP A 176 22.00 -14.88 -65.69
CA TRP A 176 21.55 -14.30 -64.43
C TRP A 176 22.11 -15.18 -63.31
N THR A 177 22.98 -14.61 -62.50
CA THR A 177 23.51 -15.21 -61.27
C THR A 177 22.47 -15.08 -60.16
N ASP A 178 22.20 -16.19 -59.47
CA ASP A 178 21.44 -16.23 -58.22
C ASP A 178 22.33 -15.81 -57.04
N GLU A 179 21.75 -15.09 -56.10
CA GLU A 179 22.38 -14.78 -54.82
C GLU A 179 21.95 -15.83 -53.78
N LEU A 180 22.15 -17.12 -54.08
CA LEU A 180 21.91 -18.23 -53.15
C LEU A 180 23.02 -19.26 -53.28
N GLY A 181 24.06 -19.10 -52.47
CA GLY A 181 25.13 -20.10 -52.31
C GLY A 181 24.64 -21.39 -51.65
N ILE A 182 23.96 -22.26 -52.42
CA ILE A 182 23.76 -23.67 -52.05
C ILE A 182 24.14 -24.54 -53.26
N SER A 183 25.29 -25.21 -53.13
CA SER A 183 25.80 -26.17 -54.11
C SER A 183 25.24 -27.57 -53.90
N GLU A 184 24.81 -28.18 -55.02
CA GLU A 184 24.78 -29.61 -55.34
C GLU A 184 23.97 -30.56 -54.43
N SER A 185 22.89 -31.13 -54.98
CA SER A 185 22.98 -32.42 -55.68
C SER A 185 21.61 -32.97 -56.09
N THR A 186 21.62 -33.69 -57.22
CA THR A 186 20.57 -34.52 -57.84
C THR A 186 19.74 -33.87 -58.98
N ASN A 187 19.85 -34.53 -60.14
CA ASN A 187 19.38 -34.13 -61.45
C ASN A 187 17.84 -34.05 -61.54
N ILE A 188 17.29 -32.85 -61.60
CA ILE A 188 15.99 -32.58 -62.25
C ILE A 188 16.24 -31.55 -63.36
N PRO A 189 16.00 -31.88 -64.64
CA PRO A 189 16.09 -30.90 -65.72
C PRO A 189 14.92 -29.92 -65.59
N VAL A 190 15.20 -28.71 -65.11
CA VAL A 190 14.24 -27.60 -65.13
C VAL A 190 14.19 -27.04 -66.56
N GLY A 191 13.28 -27.58 -67.38
CA GLY A 191 12.92 -26.99 -68.66
C GLY A 191 12.13 -25.69 -68.46
N PRO A 192 12.06 -24.79 -69.47
CA PRO A 192 11.27 -23.57 -69.38
C PRO A 192 9.79 -23.92 -69.13
N PHE A 193 9.23 -23.34 -68.07
CA PHE A 193 7.82 -23.39 -67.73
C PHE A 193 7.00 -22.78 -68.87
N ASN A 194 6.41 -23.60 -69.73
CA ASN A 194 5.38 -23.17 -70.66
C ASN A 194 4.01 -23.41 -70.01
N ALA A 195 3.65 -22.60 -69.02
CA ALA A 195 2.30 -22.59 -68.46
C ALA A 195 1.45 -21.55 -69.22
N VAL A 196 0.58 -22.01 -70.10
CA VAL A 196 -0.61 -21.25 -70.50
C VAL A 196 -1.67 -21.52 -69.45
N THR A 197 -1.90 -20.56 -68.55
CA THR A 197 -3.12 -20.46 -67.74
C THR A 197 -3.42 -19.00 -67.49
N THR A 198 -4.43 -18.47 -68.16
CA THR A 198 -5.01 -17.16 -67.86
C THR A 198 -5.80 -17.28 -66.56
N ILE A 199 -5.35 -16.64 -65.48
CA ILE A 199 -6.16 -16.49 -64.25
C ILE A 199 -7.27 -15.48 -64.58
N PRO A 200 -8.56 -15.80 -64.39
CA PRO A 200 -9.64 -14.85 -64.64
C PRO A 200 -9.48 -13.60 -63.78
N ILE A 201 -9.59 -12.40 -64.38
CA ILE A 201 -9.50 -11.10 -63.70
C ILE A 201 -10.41 -11.00 -62.46
N THR A 202 -11.57 -11.66 -62.48
CA THR A 202 -12.53 -11.71 -61.37
C THR A 202 -12.07 -12.53 -60.17
N MET A 203 -11.12 -13.47 -60.33
CA MET A 203 -10.48 -14.16 -59.19
C MET A 203 -9.42 -13.27 -58.54
N LEU A 204 -8.59 -12.56 -59.33
CA LEU A 204 -7.56 -11.66 -58.81
C LEU A 204 -8.13 -10.47 -58.05
N GLN A 205 -9.27 -9.91 -58.49
CA GLN A 205 -9.94 -8.82 -57.77
C GLN A 205 -10.51 -9.23 -56.40
N ASN A 206 -10.94 -10.48 -56.22
CA ASN A 206 -11.45 -10.98 -54.94
C ASN A 206 -10.34 -11.39 -53.95
N ILE A 207 -9.12 -11.63 -54.44
CA ILE A 207 -7.97 -12.02 -53.62
C ILE A 207 -7.36 -10.80 -52.92
N PHE A 208 -7.30 -9.66 -53.61
CA PHE A 208 -6.60 -8.45 -53.12
C PHE A 208 -7.54 -7.33 -52.64
N SER A 209 -8.84 -7.61 -52.47
CA SER A 209 -9.83 -6.63 -51.96
C SER A 209 -9.81 -6.45 -50.43
N THR A 210 -8.93 -7.14 -49.70
CA THR A 210 -8.79 -7.08 -48.24
C THR A 210 -7.31 -7.21 -47.87
N ALA A 211 -6.79 -6.33 -47.01
CA ALA A 211 -5.41 -6.42 -46.53
C ALA A 211 -5.21 -7.69 -45.65
N GLY A 212 -4.14 -8.45 -45.91
CA GLY A 212 -3.78 -9.66 -45.15
C GLY A 212 -2.68 -10.50 -45.82
N VAL A 213 -2.21 -11.54 -45.13
CA VAL A 213 -1.29 -12.55 -45.69
C VAL A 213 -2.10 -13.61 -46.43
N HIS A 214 -1.79 -13.83 -47.72
CA HIS A 214 -2.52 -14.77 -48.57
C HIS A 214 -1.72 -16.05 -48.77
N PHE A 215 -2.35 -17.21 -48.52
CA PHE A 215 -1.75 -18.53 -48.71
C PHE A 215 -2.20 -19.14 -50.06
N LEU A 216 -1.22 -19.56 -50.87
CA LEU A 216 -1.48 -20.30 -52.10
C LEU A 216 -0.96 -21.74 -51.93
N ARG A 217 -1.87 -22.70 -51.75
CA ARG A 217 -1.56 -24.14 -51.75
C ARG A 217 -1.76 -24.72 -53.14
N LEU A 218 -0.73 -25.38 -53.66
CA LEU A 218 -0.76 -26.07 -54.95
C LEU A 218 -0.50 -27.56 -54.75
N ASP A 219 -1.55 -28.38 -54.84
CA ASP A 219 -1.41 -29.84 -54.80
C ASP A 219 -1.10 -30.35 -56.23
N ALA A 220 0.06 -30.98 -56.41
CA ALA A 220 0.46 -31.50 -57.72
C ALA A 220 0.80 -33.01 -57.65
N PRO A 221 0.03 -33.89 -58.30
CA PRO A 221 0.43 -35.28 -58.43
C PRO A 221 1.62 -35.39 -59.41
N ILE A 222 2.72 -35.99 -58.95
CA ILE A 222 3.90 -36.27 -59.77
C ILE A 222 3.63 -37.56 -60.56
N ASN A 223 3.72 -37.50 -61.90
CA ASN A 223 3.62 -38.71 -62.72
C ASN A 223 4.98 -39.45 -62.81
N SER A 224 4.98 -40.69 -63.32
CA SER A 224 6.15 -41.59 -63.36
C SER A 224 7.33 -41.11 -64.23
N THR A 225 7.26 -39.91 -64.81
CA THR A 225 8.31 -39.26 -65.62
C THR A 225 8.91 -38.02 -64.95
N GLY A 226 8.42 -37.63 -63.76
CA GLY A 226 8.96 -36.50 -62.98
C GLY A 226 8.36 -35.13 -63.33
N ASP A 227 7.36 -35.09 -64.21
CA ASP A 227 6.68 -33.83 -64.59
C ASP A 227 5.53 -33.53 -63.62
N VAL A 228 5.52 -32.29 -63.11
CA VAL A 228 4.52 -31.75 -62.17
C VAL A 228 3.37 -31.14 -62.95
N TYR A 229 2.17 -31.72 -62.87
CA TYR A 229 0.94 -31.12 -63.39
C TYR A 229 0.13 -30.55 -62.23
N VAL A 230 -0.05 -29.23 -62.19
CA VAL A 230 -1.02 -28.60 -61.29
C VAL A 230 -2.41 -28.91 -61.83
N SER A 231 -3.18 -29.74 -61.13
CA SER A 231 -4.57 -29.99 -61.53
C SER A 231 -5.40 -28.72 -61.31
N ASN A 232 -6.43 -28.51 -62.13
CA ASN A 232 -7.17 -27.25 -62.33
C ASN A 232 -8.00 -26.75 -61.11
N THR A 233 -7.53 -26.95 -59.89
CA THR A 233 -8.18 -26.45 -58.67
C THR A 233 -7.12 -25.78 -57.81
N VAL A 234 -7.00 -24.46 -57.99
CA VAL A 234 -6.38 -23.60 -56.99
C VAL A 234 -7.45 -23.32 -55.94
N LEU A 235 -7.30 -23.89 -54.75
CA LEU A 235 -8.17 -23.56 -53.61
C LEU A 235 -7.58 -22.34 -52.91
N PHE A 236 -8.31 -21.23 -52.94
CA PHE A 236 -8.01 -20.07 -52.10
C PHE A 236 -8.70 -20.25 -50.75
N TYR A 237 -7.92 -20.37 -49.69
CA TYR A 237 -8.43 -20.30 -48.33
C TYR A 237 -8.27 -18.86 -47.84
N LEU A 238 -9.35 -18.09 -47.91
CA LEU A 238 -9.46 -16.85 -47.13
C LEU A 238 -9.76 -17.29 -45.70
N GLN A 239 -8.74 -17.41 -44.87
CA GLN A 239 -8.96 -17.61 -43.44
C GLN A 239 -9.23 -16.23 -42.83
N PRO A 240 -10.46 -15.93 -42.39
CA PRO A 240 -10.80 -14.59 -41.96
C PRO A 240 -10.10 -14.28 -40.64
N CYS A 241 -9.75 -13.02 -40.41
CA CYS A 241 -9.31 -12.56 -39.09
C CYS A 241 -10.31 -13.01 -38.02
N PRO A 242 -9.86 -13.23 -36.78
CA PRO A 242 -10.76 -13.50 -35.67
C PRO A 242 -11.77 -12.36 -35.55
N SER A 243 -13.03 -12.70 -35.28
CA SER A 243 -14.10 -11.73 -35.08
C SER A 243 -14.75 -12.01 -33.74
N ILE A 244 -14.83 -10.99 -32.88
CA ILE A 244 -15.42 -11.10 -31.55
C ILE A 244 -16.84 -10.53 -31.63
N THR A 245 -17.82 -11.38 -31.34
CA THR A 245 -19.24 -11.01 -31.39
C THR A 245 -19.79 -10.57 -30.03
N SER A 246 -19.33 -11.21 -28.95
CA SER A 246 -19.72 -10.89 -27.57
C SER A 246 -18.76 -11.58 -26.60
N PHE A 247 -18.85 -11.22 -25.33
CA PHE A 247 -18.12 -11.85 -24.24
C PHE A 247 -18.93 -11.74 -22.95
N ASP A 248 -18.72 -12.66 -22.01
CA ASP A 248 -19.41 -12.69 -20.71
C ASP A 248 -18.50 -13.31 -19.62
N PRO A 249 -18.40 -12.70 -18.42
CA PRO A 249 -18.99 -11.42 -18.02
C PRO A 249 -18.37 -10.22 -18.76
N THR A 250 -19.09 -9.08 -18.79
CA THR A 250 -18.58 -7.83 -19.41
C THR A 250 -17.65 -7.02 -18.50
N SER A 251 -17.53 -7.42 -17.24
CA SER A 251 -16.62 -6.83 -16.26
C SER A 251 -16.03 -7.91 -15.36
N GLY A 252 -14.90 -7.62 -14.75
CA GLY A 252 -14.25 -8.54 -13.80
C GLY A 252 -12.86 -8.09 -13.39
N ASP A 253 -12.42 -8.69 -12.30
CA ASP A 253 -11.09 -8.53 -11.72
C ASP A 253 -10.09 -9.60 -12.18
N THR A 254 -8.85 -9.47 -11.74
CA THR A 254 -7.83 -10.49 -11.93
C THR A 254 -8.33 -11.86 -11.52
N GLY A 255 -8.18 -12.85 -12.40
CA GLY A 255 -8.68 -14.21 -12.19
C GLY A 255 -10.12 -14.44 -12.68
N THR A 256 -10.87 -13.39 -13.06
CA THR A 256 -12.18 -13.55 -13.68
C THR A 256 -12.07 -14.34 -14.98
N SER A 257 -12.84 -15.42 -15.09
CA SER A 257 -12.93 -16.24 -16.29
C SER A 257 -13.97 -15.66 -17.25
N VAL A 258 -13.51 -15.09 -18.36
CA VAL A 258 -14.34 -14.50 -19.42
C VAL A 258 -14.45 -15.47 -20.59
N GLN A 259 -15.69 -15.80 -20.96
CA GLN A 259 -15.95 -16.49 -22.22
C GLN A 259 -16.10 -15.47 -23.35
N ILE A 260 -15.27 -15.60 -24.37
CA ILE A 260 -15.25 -14.76 -25.57
C ILE A 260 -15.87 -15.56 -26.72
N TYR A 261 -16.92 -15.02 -27.34
CA TYR A 261 -17.68 -15.66 -28.41
C TYR A 261 -17.41 -14.98 -29.76
N GLY A 262 -17.20 -15.78 -30.79
CA GLY A 262 -16.84 -15.24 -32.10
C GLY A 262 -16.65 -16.28 -33.18
N SER A 263 -15.70 -16.04 -34.07
CA SER A 263 -15.33 -16.94 -35.17
C SER A 263 -13.86 -16.79 -35.53
N ASN A 264 -13.27 -17.85 -36.08
CA ASN A 264 -11.87 -17.96 -36.51
C ASN A 264 -10.86 -17.85 -35.35
N PHE A 265 -11.17 -18.45 -34.20
CA PHE A 265 -10.29 -18.47 -33.03
C PHE A 265 -9.26 -19.60 -33.04
N THR A 266 -9.40 -20.60 -33.92
CA THR A 266 -8.43 -21.70 -34.01
C THR A 266 -7.04 -21.16 -34.33
N GLY A 267 -6.06 -21.50 -33.48
CA GLY A 267 -4.69 -21.02 -33.61
C GLY A 267 -4.44 -19.64 -33.01
N ALA A 268 -5.34 -19.11 -32.18
CA ALA A 268 -5.08 -17.89 -31.41
C ALA A 268 -3.81 -18.04 -30.55
N THR A 269 -2.97 -17.01 -30.57
CA THR A 269 -1.67 -16.97 -29.88
C THR A 269 -1.63 -15.94 -28.76
N SER A 270 -2.56 -14.99 -28.72
CA SER A 270 -2.68 -14.00 -27.65
C SER A 270 -4.13 -13.54 -27.50
N VAL A 271 -4.50 -13.25 -26.25
CA VAL A 271 -5.76 -12.60 -25.87
C VAL A 271 -5.39 -11.44 -24.95
N THR A 272 -5.97 -10.26 -25.18
CA THR A 272 -5.73 -9.07 -24.36
C THR A 272 -7.05 -8.44 -23.89
N PHE A 273 -7.04 -7.79 -22.74
CA PHE A 273 -8.11 -6.98 -22.18
C PHE A 273 -7.59 -5.55 -22.02
N GLY A 274 -8.20 -4.58 -22.73
CA GLY A 274 -7.73 -3.19 -22.70
C GLY A 274 -6.29 -3.00 -23.16
N GLY A 275 -5.72 -3.96 -23.88
CA GLY A 275 -4.30 -3.97 -24.27
C GLY A 275 -3.37 -4.77 -23.36
N THR A 276 -3.83 -5.18 -22.17
CA THR A 276 -3.06 -6.03 -21.23
C THR A 276 -3.27 -7.51 -21.55
N GLU A 277 -2.21 -8.33 -21.54
CA GLU A 277 -2.32 -9.76 -21.83
C GLU A 277 -3.16 -10.50 -20.77
N ALA A 278 -4.00 -11.42 -21.22
CA ALA A 278 -4.74 -12.33 -20.34
C ALA A 278 -3.75 -13.22 -19.56
N ALA A 279 -4.02 -13.49 -18.28
CA ALA A 279 -3.18 -14.38 -17.46
C ALA A 279 -3.09 -15.78 -18.06
N SER A 280 -4.18 -16.26 -18.66
CA SER A 280 -4.19 -17.45 -19.49
C SER A 280 -5.40 -17.44 -20.41
N PHE A 281 -5.36 -18.25 -21.47
CA PHE A 281 -6.55 -18.52 -22.26
C PHE A 281 -6.51 -19.93 -22.85
N THR A 282 -7.69 -20.50 -23.08
CA THR A 282 -7.88 -21.78 -23.77
C THR A 282 -8.80 -21.54 -24.96
N VAL A 283 -8.38 -21.98 -26.15
CA VAL A 283 -9.24 -22.01 -27.32
C VAL A 283 -10.12 -23.27 -27.24
N ASP A 284 -11.33 -23.13 -26.71
CA ASP A 284 -12.26 -24.25 -26.53
C ASP A 284 -12.81 -24.77 -27.86
N SER A 285 -13.04 -23.86 -28.81
CA SER A 285 -13.44 -24.16 -30.19
C SER A 285 -13.12 -22.99 -31.12
N ASP A 286 -13.35 -23.14 -32.43
CA ASP A 286 -13.15 -22.06 -33.40
C ASP A 286 -14.03 -20.81 -33.14
N THR A 287 -15.07 -20.95 -32.31
CA THR A 287 -16.04 -19.88 -31.98
C THR A 287 -16.02 -19.46 -30.52
N THR A 288 -15.20 -20.08 -29.68
CA THR A 288 -15.19 -19.83 -28.23
C THR A 288 -13.79 -19.91 -27.65
N ILE A 289 -13.41 -18.87 -26.91
CA ILE A 289 -12.21 -18.83 -26.07
C ILE A 289 -12.64 -18.62 -24.63
N THR A 290 -12.09 -19.38 -23.71
CA THR A 290 -12.12 -19.08 -22.27
C THR A 290 -10.81 -18.39 -21.91
N ALA A 291 -10.86 -17.12 -21.55
CA ALA A 291 -9.72 -16.33 -21.14
C ALA A 291 -9.85 -15.93 -19.66
N VAL A 292 -8.76 -16.00 -18.92
CA VAL A 292 -8.67 -15.56 -17.52
C VAL A 292 -8.02 -14.19 -17.52
N VAL A 293 -8.70 -13.20 -16.94
CA VAL A 293 -8.19 -11.83 -16.80
C VAL A 293 -6.90 -11.88 -15.97
N GLY A 294 -5.84 -11.25 -16.49
CA GLY A 294 -4.60 -11.01 -15.74
C GLY A 294 -4.74 -9.76 -14.90
N GLY A 295 -3.83 -8.79 -15.02
CA GLY A 295 -4.08 -7.41 -14.58
C GLY A 295 -4.71 -6.59 -15.71
N GLY A 296 -4.77 -5.26 -15.56
CA GLY A 296 -4.89 -4.35 -16.69
C GLY A 296 -5.82 -3.16 -16.52
N GLU A 297 -6.29 -2.67 -17.69
CA GLU A 297 -7.13 -1.48 -17.85
C GLU A 297 -8.46 -1.83 -18.54
N THR A 298 -9.48 -1.00 -18.32
CA THR A 298 -10.75 -1.09 -19.05
C THR A 298 -10.54 -0.81 -20.54
N GLY A 299 -11.05 -1.69 -21.41
CA GLY A 299 -10.99 -1.47 -22.85
C GLY A 299 -11.34 -2.70 -23.69
N LYS A 300 -11.07 -2.64 -24.99
CA LYS A 300 -11.46 -3.72 -25.92
C LYS A 300 -10.72 -5.02 -25.65
N ILE A 301 -11.39 -6.14 -25.88
CA ILE A 301 -10.77 -7.46 -25.93
C ILE A 301 -10.11 -7.64 -27.30
N GLY A 302 -8.83 -8.00 -27.32
CA GLY A 302 -8.08 -8.36 -28.52
C GLY A 302 -7.84 -9.86 -28.59
N VAL A 303 -7.99 -10.46 -29.77
CA VAL A 303 -7.59 -11.85 -30.05
C VAL A 303 -6.66 -11.85 -31.25
N VAL A 304 -5.44 -12.36 -31.09
CA VAL A 304 -4.43 -12.45 -32.15
C VAL A 304 -4.34 -13.90 -32.64
N THR A 305 -4.41 -14.07 -33.95
CA THR A 305 -4.13 -15.33 -34.65
C THR A 305 -3.05 -15.08 -35.71
N PRO A 306 -2.45 -16.13 -36.31
CA PRO A 306 -1.57 -15.99 -37.47
C PRO A 306 -2.21 -15.25 -38.66
N TYR A 307 -3.55 -15.13 -38.68
CA TYR A 307 -4.32 -14.51 -39.76
C TYR A 307 -4.71 -13.05 -39.46
N GLY A 308 -4.35 -12.53 -38.28
CA GLY A 308 -4.57 -11.14 -37.88
C GLY A 308 -5.22 -10.98 -36.51
N THR A 309 -5.56 -9.73 -36.17
CA THR A 309 -6.15 -9.34 -34.88
C THR A 309 -7.64 -9.01 -35.02
N GLY A 310 -8.42 -9.55 -34.09
CA GLY A 310 -9.84 -9.29 -33.91
C GLY A 310 -10.04 -8.52 -32.62
N THR A 311 -10.90 -7.51 -32.65
CA THR A 311 -11.17 -6.63 -31.51
C THR A 311 -12.67 -6.64 -31.23
N SER A 312 -13.06 -6.65 -29.96
CA SER A 312 -14.47 -6.57 -29.57
C SER A 312 -15.10 -5.24 -29.97
N SER A 313 -16.44 -5.20 -30.05
CA SER A 313 -17.19 -3.96 -30.26
C SER A 313 -17.36 -3.17 -28.96
N ASN A 314 -17.65 -3.86 -27.86
CA ASN A 314 -17.79 -3.28 -26.53
C ASN A 314 -16.50 -3.40 -25.73
N ASP A 315 -16.28 -2.50 -24.78
CA ASP A 315 -15.19 -2.57 -23.82
C ASP A 315 -15.51 -3.61 -22.74
N PHE A 316 -14.48 -4.32 -22.29
CA PHE A 316 -14.49 -5.06 -21.04
C PHE A 316 -14.10 -4.09 -19.92
N THR A 317 -14.91 -4.02 -18.87
CA THR A 317 -14.64 -3.17 -17.71
C THR A 317 -13.79 -3.94 -16.71
N TYR A 318 -12.52 -3.56 -16.58
CA TYR A 318 -11.66 -4.07 -15.53
C TYR A 318 -12.07 -3.44 -14.20
N THR A 319 -12.31 -4.27 -13.18
CA THR A 319 -12.61 -3.84 -11.80
C THR A 319 -11.59 -4.48 -10.88
N ILE A 320 -11.36 -3.93 -9.68
CA ILE A 320 -10.55 -4.62 -8.68
C ILE A 320 -11.44 -5.35 -7.66
N GLY A 321 -10.96 -6.49 -7.14
CA GLY A 321 -11.65 -7.27 -6.11
C GLY A 321 -11.26 -6.86 -4.69
N PRO A 322 -11.94 -7.35 -3.64
CA PRO A 322 -11.50 -7.16 -2.27
C PRO A 322 -10.08 -7.73 -2.09
N GLY A 323 -9.20 -6.96 -1.48
CA GLY A 323 -7.79 -7.31 -1.38
C GLY A 323 -6.92 -6.16 -0.89
N THR A 324 -5.61 -6.37 -1.02
CA THR A 324 -4.58 -5.43 -0.59
C THR A 324 -3.88 -4.85 -1.81
N TYR A 325 -3.78 -3.53 -1.84
CA TYR A 325 -3.20 -2.75 -2.92
C TYR A 325 -2.17 -1.75 -2.38
N TYR A 326 -1.30 -1.27 -3.27
CA TYR A 326 -0.15 -0.44 -2.94
C TYR A 326 -0.04 0.74 -3.89
N VAL A 327 0.26 1.92 -3.32
CA VAL A 327 0.58 3.15 -4.04
C VAL A 327 1.95 3.64 -3.62
N ASN A 328 2.76 4.06 -4.60
CA ASN A 328 4.09 4.62 -4.38
C ASN A 328 4.38 5.73 -5.41
N SER A 329 4.40 6.98 -4.97
CA SER A 329 4.60 8.14 -5.88
C SER A 329 5.96 8.19 -6.57
N THR A 330 6.96 7.44 -6.10
CA THR A 330 8.33 7.46 -6.63
C THR A 330 8.62 6.32 -7.59
N THR A 331 8.08 5.13 -7.32
CA THR A 331 8.41 3.90 -8.06
C THR A 331 7.21 3.24 -8.73
N GLY A 332 5.99 3.67 -8.40
CA GLY A 332 4.76 3.15 -8.99
C GLY A 332 4.50 3.63 -10.40
N ASN A 333 3.53 3.00 -11.04
CA ASN A 333 2.99 3.37 -12.35
C ASN A 333 1.49 3.04 -12.37
N ASP A 334 0.63 3.96 -12.78
CA ASP A 334 -0.82 3.75 -12.78
C ASP A 334 -1.29 2.72 -13.82
N ALA A 335 -0.43 2.32 -14.77
CA ALA A 335 -0.69 1.15 -15.62
C ALA A 335 -0.44 -0.20 -14.92
N ASN A 336 0.08 -0.20 -13.69
CA ASN A 336 0.32 -1.42 -12.92
C ASN A 336 -0.96 -2.00 -12.32
N ASP A 337 -0.87 -3.20 -11.72
CA ASP A 337 -2.00 -3.90 -11.10
C ASP A 337 -2.25 -3.52 -9.63
N GLY A 338 -1.44 -2.63 -9.05
CA GLY A 338 -1.56 -2.19 -7.66
C GLY A 338 -1.04 -3.20 -6.65
N SER A 339 -0.39 -4.28 -7.09
CA SER A 339 0.27 -5.25 -6.20
C SER A 339 1.51 -4.65 -5.52
N ALA A 340 2.05 -5.32 -4.49
CA ALA A 340 3.25 -4.86 -3.80
C ALA A 340 4.48 -4.77 -4.74
N GLU A 341 4.60 -5.68 -5.70
CA GLU A 341 5.70 -5.70 -6.67
C GLU A 341 5.51 -4.66 -7.79
N HIS A 342 4.25 -4.34 -8.12
CA HIS A 342 3.88 -3.40 -9.17
C HIS A 342 2.84 -2.41 -8.62
N PRO A 343 3.25 -1.46 -7.75
CA PRO A 343 2.32 -0.52 -7.13
C PRO A 343 1.83 0.52 -8.13
N TRP A 344 0.65 1.08 -7.87
CA TRP A 344 0.19 2.28 -8.57
C TRP A 344 1.03 3.50 -8.18
N GLN A 345 1.00 4.54 -8.99
CA GLN A 345 1.76 5.77 -8.75
C GLN A 345 0.96 6.80 -7.96
N THR A 346 -0.30 7.01 -8.30
CA THR A 346 -1.13 8.10 -7.75
C THR A 346 -2.26 7.58 -6.87
N LEU A 347 -2.61 8.37 -5.85
CA LEU A 347 -3.73 8.10 -4.96
C LEU A 347 -5.08 8.30 -5.65
N HIS A 348 -5.21 9.30 -6.54
CA HIS A 348 -6.43 9.50 -7.32
C HIS A 348 -6.78 8.25 -8.13
N HIS A 349 -5.81 7.68 -8.83
CA HIS A 349 -6.02 6.47 -9.61
C HIS A 349 -6.42 5.28 -8.73
N ALA A 350 -5.71 5.07 -7.63
CA ALA A 350 -6.02 3.97 -6.70
C ALA A 350 -7.43 4.07 -6.10
N ILE A 351 -7.83 5.27 -5.68
CA ILE A 351 -9.16 5.51 -5.08
C ILE A 351 -10.26 5.36 -6.13
N GLU A 352 -10.04 5.80 -7.37
CA GLU A 352 -10.97 5.58 -8.48
C GLU A 352 -11.24 4.08 -8.68
N LEU A 353 -10.18 3.27 -8.77
CA LEU A 353 -10.33 1.82 -8.93
C LEU A 353 -11.00 1.16 -7.72
N ILE A 354 -10.66 1.57 -6.50
CA ILE A 354 -11.31 1.06 -5.27
C ILE A 354 -12.80 1.40 -5.24
N ASN A 355 -13.18 2.61 -5.66
CA ASN A 355 -14.58 3.02 -5.74
C ASN A 355 -15.39 2.17 -6.74
N ASP A 356 -14.77 1.77 -7.84
CA ASP A 356 -15.37 0.89 -8.84
C ASP A 356 -15.23 -0.61 -8.50
N GLY A 357 -14.63 -0.92 -7.34
CA GLY A 357 -14.41 -2.27 -6.85
C GLY A 357 -15.71 -3.04 -6.55
N ALA A 358 -15.61 -4.36 -6.52
CA ALA A 358 -16.74 -5.22 -6.18
C ALA A 358 -17.29 -4.94 -4.76
N THR A 359 -18.61 -5.06 -4.57
CA THR A 359 -19.28 -4.90 -3.27
C THR A 359 -19.89 -6.23 -2.80
N GLY A 360 -19.89 -6.48 -1.49
CA GLY A 360 -20.36 -7.74 -0.92
C GLY A 360 -20.14 -7.85 0.59
N GLU A 361 -20.87 -8.74 1.24
CA GLU A 361 -20.68 -9.01 2.68
C GLU A 361 -19.29 -9.62 2.92
N GLY A 362 -18.52 -9.02 3.83
CA GLY A 362 -17.16 -9.45 4.16
C GLY A 362 -16.08 -8.97 3.17
N TYR A 363 -16.42 -8.18 2.15
CA TYR A 363 -15.44 -7.59 1.26
C TYR A 363 -14.68 -6.46 1.97
N LYS A 364 -13.35 -6.50 1.89
CA LYS A 364 -12.45 -5.52 2.52
C LYS A 364 -11.41 -5.09 1.50
N TYR A 365 -11.14 -3.80 1.46
CA TYR A 365 -10.07 -3.21 0.65
C TYR A 365 -9.03 -2.61 1.58
N VAL A 366 -7.77 -2.84 1.27
CA VAL A 366 -6.64 -2.25 1.98
C VAL A 366 -5.76 -1.54 0.97
N LEU A 367 -5.45 -0.27 1.21
CA LEU A 367 -4.52 0.50 0.41
C LEU A 367 -3.34 0.93 1.29
N TYR A 368 -2.16 0.38 1.02
CA TYR A 368 -0.92 0.84 1.60
C TYR A 368 -0.35 1.98 0.77
N VAL A 369 -0.01 3.08 1.44
CA VAL A 369 0.51 4.29 0.81
C VAL A 369 1.96 4.47 1.24
N ALA A 370 2.89 4.28 0.32
CA ALA A 370 4.31 4.40 0.60
C ALA A 370 4.68 5.84 0.98
N SER A 371 5.75 5.99 1.77
CA SER A 371 6.35 7.27 2.13
C SER A 371 6.62 8.12 0.89
N GLY A 372 6.21 9.38 0.92
CA GLY A 372 6.35 10.29 -0.22
C GLY A 372 5.31 11.39 -0.22
N THR A 373 5.47 12.36 -1.13
CA THR A 373 4.50 13.44 -1.34
C THR A 373 3.64 13.11 -2.56
N TYR A 374 2.32 13.18 -2.37
CA TYR A 374 1.27 12.97 -3.35
C TYR A 374 0.63 14.32 -3.64
N ALA A 375 1.05 14.95 -4.74
CA ALA A 375 0.70 16.32 -5.10
C ALA A 375 0.45 16.44 -6.60
N VAL A 376 -0.22 17.52 -7.00
CA VAL A 376 -0.40 17.87 -8.42
C VAL A 376 0.95 18.17 -9.07
N ASN A 377 1.19 17.63 -10.27
CA ASN A 377 2.38 17.95 -11.05
C ASN A 377 2.02 18.83 -12.24
N GLN A 378 2.16 20.16 -12.08
CA GLN A 378 1.83 21.11 -13.15
C GLN A 378 2.76 21.02 -14.37
N GLN A 379 3.95 20.41 -14.23
CA GLN A 379 4.92 20.28 -15.32
C GLN A 379 4.69 19.00 -16.13
N GLU A 380 4.32 17.92 -15.45
CA GLU A 380 4.01 16.61 -16.02
C GLU A 380 2.72 16.08 -15.38
N PRO A 381 1.53 16.55 -15.80
CA PRO A 381 0.25 16.21 -15.16
C PRO A 381 -0.05 14.70 -15.15
N GLU A 382 0.50 13.97 -16.12
CA GLU A 382 0.41 12.51 -16.21
C GLU A 382 1.23 11.76 -15.14
N ASN A 383 2.16 12.44 -14.46
CA ASN A 383 3.07 11.86 -13.46
C ASN A 383 2.80 12.38 -12.04
N GLY A 384 1.64 12.99 -11.79
CA GLY A 384 1.26 13.51 -10.48
C GLY A 384 -0.23 13.33 -10.22
N GLU A 385 -0.67 13.73 -9.03
CA GLU A 385 -2.08 13.66 -8.67
C GLU A 385 -2.94 14.53 -9.61
N ALA A 386 -4.17 14.09 -9.85
CA ALA A 386 -5.14 14.88 -10.61
C ALA A 386 -5.51 16.15 -9.83
N ASP A 387 -5.69 17.26 -10.54
CA ASP A 387 -6.19 18.52 -9.95
C ASP A 387 -7.72 18.51 -9.91
N GLU A 388 -8.30 17.51 -9.25
CA GLU A 388 -9.74 17.23 -9.14
C GLU A 388 -10.07 16.72 -7.71
N PRO A 389 -11.35 16.69 -7.28
CA PRO A 389 -11.70 16.21 -5.94
C PRO A 389 -11.38 14.72 -5.72
N MET A 390 -10.61 14.41 -4.67
CA MET A 390 -10.34 13.03 -4.23
C MET A 390 -11.44 12.56 -3.27
N GLN A 391 -12.26 11.60 -3.69
CA GLN A 391 -13.40 11.08 -2.91
C GLN A 391 -13.40 9.57 -2.79
N LEU A 392 -13.43 9.05 -1.56
CA LEU A 392 -13.57 7.63 -1.23
C LEU A 392 -15.02 7.30 -0.86
N GLN A 393 -15.68 6.53 -1.72
CA GLN A 393 -17.10 6.18 -1.63
C GLN A 393 -17.32 4.69 -1.31
N GLN A 394 -16.37 3.84 -1.69
CA GLN A 394 -16.42 2.41 -1.41
C GLN A 394 -16.48 2.13 0.09
N GLU A 395 -17.27 1.15 0.51
CA GLU A 395 -17.37 0.72 1.92
C GLU A 395 -16.24 -0.25 2.32
N ASN A 396 -15.92 -0.32 3.62
CA ASN A 396 -14.95 -1.26 4.19
C ASN A 396 -13.53 -1.11 3.61
N VAL A 397 -13.08 0.13 3.47
CA VAL A 397 -11.75 0.47 2.97
C VAL A 397 -10.85 0.92 4.11
N THR A 398 -9.63 0.40 4.16
CA THR A 398 -8.58 0.81 5.08
C THR A 398 -7.41 1.40 4.29
N ILE A 399 -7.11 2.68 4.46
CA ILE A 399 -5.95 3.36 3.87
C ILE A 399 -4.93 3.58 4.98
N VAL A 400 -3.70 3.08 4.78
CA VAL A 400 -2.62 3.17 5.77
C VAL A 400 -1.36 3.71 5.12
N GLY A 401 -0.84 4.82 5.66
CA GLY A 401 0.48 5.31 5.29
C GLY A 401 1.60 4.50 5.90
N GLU A 402 2.73 4.41 5.20
CA GLU A 402 3.94 3.73 5.66
C GLU A 402 4.46 4.33 6.98
N ASN A 403 4.74 3.46 7.95
CA ASN A 403 5.26 3.85 9.26
C ASN A 403 6.74 4.25 9.14
N GLY A 404 7.17 5.35 9.77
CA GLY A 404 8.57 5.73 9.82
C GLY A 404 8.81 7.24 9.88
N ASN A 405 10.08 7.65 9.80
CA ASN A 405 10.50 9.06 9.87
C ASN A 405 10.12 9.90 8.64
N SER A 406 9.52 9.30 7.61
CA SER A 406 9.10 9.98 6.39
C SER A 406 7.67 9.54 6.07
N PRO A 407 6.65 10.34 6.44
CA PRO A 407 5.26 9.93 6.28
C PRO A 407 4.82 10.01 4.81
N ALA A 408 3.72 9.34 4.48
CA ALA A 408 2.96 9.61 3.26
C ALA A 408 2.20 10.95 3.42
N ILE A 409 2.36 11.87 2.48
CA ILE A 409 1.84 13.25 2.56
C ILE A 409 0.95 13.53 1.35
N ILE A 410 -0.32 13.81 1.59
CA ILE A 410 -1.24 14.41 0.61
C ILE A 410 -1.01 15.93 0.65
N ASP A 411 -0.58 16.52 -0.46
CA ASP A 411 -0.23 17.94 -0.54
C ASP A 411 -1.00 18.65 -1.68
N GLY A 412 -1.92 19.53 -1.28
CA GLY A 412 -2.73 20.36 -2.18
C GLY A 412 -2.02 21.59 -2.74
N THR A 413 -0.75 21.81 -2.41
CA THR A 413 -0.02 23.03 -2.82
C THR A 413 0.00 23.19 -4.34
N GLY A 414 -0.63 24.25 -4.83
CA GLY A 414 -0.68 24.57 -6.27
C GLY A 414 -1.83 23.90 -7.03
N ALA A 415 -2.70 23.15 -6.35
CA ALA A 415 -3.98 22.72 -6.90
C ALA A 415 -4.89 23.93 -7.18
N GLN A 416 -5.81 23.80 -8.13
CA GLN A 416 -6.82 24.81 -8.47
C GLN A 416 -8.25 24.28 -8.36
N ASN A 417 -8.47 22.97 -8.54
CA ASN A 417 -9.78 22.34 -8.37
C ASN A 417 -9.77 21.22 -7.31
N TRP A 418 -8.61 20.68 -6.92
CA TRP A 418 -8.49 19.80 -5.76
C TRP A 418 -8.52 20.62 -4.46
N THR A 419 -9.72 20.84 -3.94
CA THR A 419 -10.02 21.75 -2.82
C THR A 419 -10.17 21.06 -1.46
N THR A 420 -10.01 19.73 -1.42
CA THR A 420 -10.07 18.95 -0.18
C THR A 420 -9.18 17.74 -0.30
N GLY A 421 -8.25 17.56 0.65
CA GLY A 421 -7.26 16.47 0.59
C GLY A 421 -7.88 15.10 0.40
N LEU A 422 -8.78 14.70 1.30
CA LEU A 422 -9.57 13.48 1.12
C LEU A 422 -11.01 13.67 1.59
N VAL A 423 -11.96 13.32 0.74
CA VAL A 423 -13.39 13.26 1.06
C VAL A 423 -13.81 11.81 1.28
N MET A 424 -14.28 11.46 2.47
CA MET A 424 -14.75 10.14 2.85
C MET A 424 -16.28 10.13 2.92
N THR A 425 -16.94 9.38 2.04
CA THR A 425 -18.41 9.26 2.00
C THR A 425 -18.96 7.85 2.15
N GLY A 426 -18.11 6.83 1.97
CA GLY A 426 -18.47 5.44 2.25
C GLY A 426 -18.61 5.15 3.76
N GLU A 427 -19.07 3.94 4.08
CA GLU A 427 -19.18 3.43 5.46
C GLU A 427 -17.96 2.57 5.85
N ASN A 428 -17.65 2.50 7.15
CA ASN A 428 -16.58 1.67 7.72
C ASN A 428 -15.19 1.97 7.13
N LEU A 429 -14.89 3.24 6.89
CA LEU A 429 -13.62 3.69 6.32
C LEU A 429 -12.59 3.95 7.42
N ILE A 430 -11.37 3.48 7.24
CA ILE A 430 -10.26 3.74 8.16
C ILE A 430 -9.16 4.46 7.39
N LEU A 431 -8.79 5.65 7.84
CA LEU A 431 -7.62 6.39 7.38
C LEU A 431 -6.62 6.44 8.53
N GLN A 432 -5.41 5.93 8.31
CA GLN A 432 -4.39 5.85 9.34
C GLN A 432 -3.02 6.31 8.83
N ASN A 433 -2.29 7.08 9.64
CA ASN A 433 -0.90 7.44 9.40
C ASN A 433 -0.66 8.17 8.05
N ILE A 434 -1.58 9.07 7.68
CA ILE A 434 -1.46 9.92 6.50
C ILE A 434 -1.35 11.38 6.94
N ASN A 435 -0.39 12.10 6.37
CA ASN A 435 -0.25 13.53 6.56
C ASN A 435 -0.99 14.30 5.47
N VAL A 436 -1.65 15.41 5.81
CA VAL A 436 -2.41 16.23 4.85
C VAL A 436 -2.14 17.71 5.02
N THR A 437 -1.73 18.38 3.93
CA THR A 437 -1.32 19.80 3.91
C THR A 437 -1.62 20.48 2.58
N GLY A 438 -1.50 21.81 2.53
CA GLY A 438 -1.47 22.58 1.27
C GLY A 438 -2.83 23.06 0.75
N PHE A 439 -3.93 22.69 1.39
CA PHE A 439 -5.30 23.09 1.05
C PHE A 439 -5.65 24.41 1.74
N SER A 440 -5.04 25.52 1.32
CA SER A 440 -4.98 26.77 2.09
C SER A 440 -5.97 27.87 1.68
N ASP A 441 -6.68 27.73 0.55
CA ASP A 441 -7.68 28.71 0.15
C ASP A 441 -8.93 28.66 1.07
N ASP A 442 -9.78 29.66 0.97
CA ASP A 442 -10.94 29.80 1.87
C ASP A 442 -11.88 28.58 1.77
N HIS A 443 -12.11 27.89 2.89
CA HIS A 443 -12.89 26.65 3.03
C HIS A 443 -12.28 25.36 2.46
N GLU A 444 -11.01 25.38 2.06
CA GLU A 444 -10.33 24.13 1.66
C GLU A 444 -9.97 23.29 2.89
N GLU A 445 -10.53 22.08 2.98
CA GLU A 445 -10.31 21.20 4.14
C GLU A 445 -9.21 20.17 3.89
N GLY A 446 -8.44 19.81 4.92
CA GLY A 446 -7.51 18.69 4.83
C GLY A 446 -8.26 17.38 4.62
N ILE A 447 -9.08 16.99 5.58
CA ILE A 447 -9.88 15.75 5.51
C ILE A 447 -11.34 16.04 5.81
N ARG A 448 -12.25 15.45 5.04
CA ARG A 448 -13.69 15.62 5.22
C ARG A 448 -14.39 14.26 5.27
N ILE A 449 -15.09 13.96 6.36
CA ILE A 449 -16.08 12.88 6.43
C ILE A 449 -17.45 13.50 6.18
N THR A 450 -18.13 13.09 5.12
CA THR A 450 -19.50 13.53 4.83
C THR A 450 -20.38 12.37 4.42
N GLU A 451 -21.56 12.25 5.02
CA GLU A 451 -22.48 11.09 4.87
C GLU A 451 -21.94 9.75 5.42
N GLY A 452 -20.63 9.65 5.68
CA GLY A 452 -19.98 8.45 6.20
C GLY A 452 -20.45 8.04 7.61
N VAL A 453 -20.53 6.73 7.83
CA VAL A 453 -20.88 6.13 9.12
C VAL A 453 -19.80 5.16 9.54
N ASN A 454 -19.46 5.18 10.83
CA ASN A 454 -18.44 4.30 11.42
C ASN A 454 -17.04 4.47 10.79
N CYS A 455 -16.73 5.67 10.30
CA CYS A 455 -15.43 6.00 9.74
C CYS A 455 -14.46 6.49 10.81
N GLN A 456 -13.16 6.29 10.58
CA GLN A 456 -12.11 6.47 11.57
C GLN A 456 -10.91 7.18 10.93
N ILE A 457 -10.46 8.27 11.56
CA ILE A 457 -9.20 8.95 11.21
C ILE A 457 -8.27 8.80 12.42
N ARG A 458 -7.11 8.18 12.21
CA ARG A 458 -6.18 7.79 13.28
C ARG A 458 -4.75 8.14 12.96
N THR A 459 -4.00 8.60 13.96
CA THR A 459 -2.54 8.81 13.86
C THR A 459 -2.11 9.67 12.66
N CYS A 460 -2.99 10.56 12.18
CA CYS A 460 -2.73 11.44 11.06
C CYS A 460 -2.21 12.79 11.53
N GLN A 461 -1.41 13.47 10.70
CA GLN A 461 -1.09 14.88 10.91
C GLN A 461 -1.81 15.74 9.87
N VAL A 462 -2.55 16.75 10.32
CA VAL A 462 -3.35 17.60 9.42
C VAL A 462 -3.02 19.06 9.69
N TYR A 463 -2.29 19.67 8.77
CA TYR A 463 -1.68 20.97 9.01
C TYR A 463 -1.60 21.87 7.79
N GLY A 464 -1.51 23.19 7.99
CA GLY A 464 -1.30 24.14 6.90
C GLY A 464 -2.47 24.24 5.91
N ASN A 465 -3.65 23.74 6.27
CA ASN A 465 -4.87 23.84 5.46
C ASN A 465 -5.74 25.02 5.91
N SER A 466 -6.86 25.28 5.25
CA SER A 466 -7.86 26.22 5.72
C SER A 466 -8.53 25.66 6.96
N TRP A 467 -9.11 24.47 6.81
CA TRP A 467 -9.75 23.70 7.87
C TRP A 467 -8.98 22.38 8.00
N GLY A 468 -8.73 21.91 9.22
CA GLY A 468 -8.05 20.63 9.42
C GLY A 468 -8.93 19.44 9.04
N ILE A 469 -9.72 18.96 10.00
CA ILE A 469 -10.63 17.82 9.83
C ILE A 469 -12.07 18.27 9.99
N ARG A 470 -12.92 17.93 9.02
CA ARG A 470 -14.36 18.20 9.06
C ARG A 470 -15.16 16.91 9.09
N VAL A 471 -16.08 16.78 10.04
CA VAL A 471 -17.07 15.71 10.11
C VAL A 471 -18.45 16.35 9.99
N SER A 472 -19.12 16.15 8.85
CA SER A 472 -20.42 16.77 8.56
C SER A 472 -21.45 15.75 8.08
N PHE A 473 -22.71 15.88 8.49
CA PHE A 473 -23.80 14.97 8.06
C PHE A 473 -23.52 13.48 8.31
N SER A 474 -22.69 13.17 9.31
CA SER A 474 -22.05 11.85 9.50
C SER A 474 -22.21 11.40 10.96
N SER A 475 -22.35 10.09 11.21
CA SER A 475 -22.59 9.57 12.58
C SER A 475 -21.66 8.40 12.95
N TYR A 476 -21.41 8.24 14.24
CA TYR A 476 -20.58 7.16 14.81
C TYR A 476 -19.12 7.15 14.30
N ASN A 477 -18.59 8.32 13.92
CA ASN A 477 -17.21 8.44 13.44
C ASN A 477 -16.24 8.71 14.58
N LEU A 478 -14.98 8.33 14.40
CA LEU A 478 -13.89 8.51 15.35
C LEU A 478 -12.77 9.34 14.73
N VAL A 479 -12.35 10.41 15.41
CA VAL A 479 -11.09 11.10 15.15
C VAL A 479 -10.21 10.91 16.39
N SER A 480 -9.11 10.17 16.27
CA SER A 480 -8.23 9.92 17.40
C SER A 480 -6.75 9.90 17.09
N ASP A 481 -5.93 10.17 18.10
CA ASP A 481 -4.48 10.04 18.04
C ASP A 481 -3.82 10.92 16.96
N CYS A 482 -4.52 11.97 16.49
CA CYS A 482 -4.04 12.85 15.42
C CYS A 482 -3.37 14.12 15.98
N ASP A 483 -2.48 14.73 15.19
CA ASP A 483 -1.89 16.06 15.46
C ASP A 483 -2.40 17.07 14.42
N ILE A 484 -3.23 18.02 14.84
CA ILE A 484 -3.93 18.96 13.96
C ILE A 484 -3.50 20.39 14.28
N TYR A 485 -2.74 21.01 13.38
CA TYR A 485 -2.11 22.29 13.70
C TYR A 485 -1.90 23.26 12.55
N GLN A 486 -1.75 24.55 12.85
CA GLN A 486 -1.46 25.59 11.86
C GLN A 486 -2.46 25.64 10.68
N ASN A 487 -3.69 25.19 10.87
CA ASN A 487 -4.76 25.36 9.89
C ASN A 487 -5.37 26.75 10.05
N SER A 488 -5.59 27.49 8.96
CA SER A 488 -5.87 28.93 8.97
C SER A 488 -7.20 29.34 9.63
N THR A 489 -8.08 28.38 9.96
CA THR A 489 -9.33 28.62 10.69
C THR A 489 -9.52 27.65 11.85
N HIS A 490 -9.88 26.39 11.57
CA HIS A 490 -10.31 25.41 12.57
C HIS A 490 -9.44 24.18 12.52
N GLY A 491 -9.11 23.61 13.68
CA GLY A 491 -8.50 22.30 13.76
C GLY A 491 -9.51 21.22 13.37
N ILE A 492 -10.54 21.01 14.19
CA ILE A 492 -11.61 20.03 13.94
C ILE A 492 -12.98 20.71 13.93
N ASP A 493 -13.80 20.47 12.92
CA ASP A 493 -15.19 20.95 12.82
C ASP A 493 -16.16 19.78 12.77
N VAL A 494 -17.06 19.66 13.75
CA VAL A 494 -18.05 18.57 13.84
C VAL A 494 -19.47 19.13 13.76
N THR A 495 -20.12 18.95 12.62
CA THR A 495 -21.44 19.51 12.31
C THR A 495 -22.41 18.40 11.93
N TRP A 496 -23.69 18.57 12.27
CA TRP A 496 -24.79 17.68 11.86
C TRP A 496 -24.51 16.17 11.94
N GLY A 497 -24.86 15.53 13.05
CA GLY A 497 -24.59 14.11 13.23
C GLY A 497 -24.77 13.69 14.67
N SER A 498 -24.61 12.39 14.94
CA SER A 498 -24.73 11.84 16.29
C SER A 498 -23.69 10.75 16.54
N GLY A 499 -23.30 10.58 17.80
CA GLY A 499 -22.37 9.51 18.21
C GLY A 499 -20.93 9.67 17.72
N ASN A 500 -20.54 10.84 17.19
CA ASN A 500 -19.16 11.10 16.79
C ASN A 500 -18.27 11.30 18.01
N LEU A 501 -17.04 10.79 17.94
CA LEU A 501 -16.04 10.82 19.00
C LEU A 501 -14.80 11.56 18.51
N VAL A 502 -14.33 12.53 19.30
CA VAL A 502 -13.06 13.24 19.09
C VAL A 502 -12.23 13.01 20.34
N GLN A 503 -11.24 12.12 20.26
CA GLN A 503 -10.50 11.71 21.45
C GLN A 503 -9.01 11.53 21.26
N ASN A 504 -8.22 11.82 22.29
CA ASN A 504 -6.77 11.63 22.29
C ASN A 504 -6.03 12.35 21.14
N ASN A 505 -6.53 13.50 20.71
CA ASN A 505 -5.88 14.31 19.67
C ASN A 505 -5.06 15.44 20.29
N LYS A 506 -4.03 15.86 19.57
CA LYS A 506 -3.27 17.08 19.83
C LYS A 506 -3.70 18.15 18.82
N ILE A 507 -4.17 19.30 19.30
CA ILE A 507 -4.80 20.33 18.46
C ILE A 507 -4.25 21.70 18.84
N HIS A 508 -3.46 22.30 17.95
CA HIS A 508 -2.74 23.52 18.33
C HIS A 508 -2.41 24.50 17.21
N ASP A 509 -2.10 25.75 17.57
CA ASP A 509 -1.70 26.79 16.62
C ASP A 509 -2.71 27.06 15.50
N ASN A 510 -4.00 26.77 15.71
CA ASN A 510 -5.06 27.11 14.76
C ASN A 510 -5.65 28.49 15.15
N PRO A 511 -5.52 29.53 14.32
CA PRO A 511 -5.88 30.92 14.63
C PRO A 511 -7.34 31.22 15.00
N MET A 512 -8.31 30.31 14.80
CA MET A 512 -9.67 30.50 15.33
C MET A 512 -10.04 29.45 16.37
N TYR A 513 -10.32 28.21 15.96
CA TYR A 513 -10.91 27.22 16.86
C TYR A 513 -10.05 25.95 16.86
N GLY A 514 -9.73 25.43 18.05
CA GLY A 514 -9.19 24.08 18.17
C GLY A 514 -10.25 23.08 17.69
N ILE A 515 -11.38 23.03 18.39
CA ILE A 515 -12.56 22.25 18.00
C ILE A 515 -13.77 23.16 17.90
N ARG A 516 -14.49 23.11 16.78
CA ARG A 516 -15.82 23.69 16.64
C ARG A 516 -16.87 22.58 16.53
N THR A 517 -18.01 22.75 17.17
CA THR A 517 -19.13 21.82 16.99
C THR A 517 -20.50 22.50 16.93
N GLN A 518 -21.33 22.00 16.02
CA GLN A 518 -22.76 22.30 15.91
C GLN A 518 -23.62 21.04 16.09
N SER A 519 -23.04 19.99 16.68
CA SER A 519 -23.67 18.71 16.99
C SER A 519 -23.33 18.31 18.43
N SER A 520 -23.59 17.04 18.79
CA SER A 520 -23.34 16.52 20.15
C SER A 520 -22.26 15.42 20.15
N PRO A 521 -21.00 15.70 19.72
CA PRO A 521 -19.93 14.74 19.85
C PRO A 521 -19.54 14.52 21.33
N THR A 522 -18.87 13.40 21.60
CA THR A 522 -18.05 13.28 22.81
C THR A 522 -16.64 13.76 22.47
N ILE A 523 -16.19 14.81 23.14
CA ILE A 523 -14.87 15.42 23.00
C ILE A 523 -14.10 15.07 24.27
N SER A 524 -13.17 14.12 24.19
CA SER A 524 -12.52 13.62 25.39
C SER A 524 -11.03 13.36 25.27
N ARG A 525 -10.28 13.66 26.34
CA ARG A 525 -8.85 13.32 26.42
C ARG A 525 -7.99 14.00 25.33
N ASN A 526 -8.41 15.16 24.82
CA ASN A 526 -7.62 15.90 23.83
C ASN A 526 -6.68 16.89 24.53
N LEU A 527 -5.51 17.10 23.93
CA LEU A 527 -4.55 18.14 24.28
C LEU A 527 -4.72 19.32 23.31
N ILE A 528 -5.27 20.42 23.79
CA ILE A 528 -5.67 21.57 22.96
C ILE A 528 -4.91 22.79 23.44
N TYR A 529 -4.08 23.43 22.61
CA TYR A 529 -3.34 24.60 23.08
C TYR A 529 -3.03 25.61 21.98
N ASP A 530 -2.82 26.87 22.37
CA ASP A 530 -2.50 27.95 21.44
C ASP A 530 -3.47 27.99 20.25
N ASN A 531 -4.78 27.96 20.51
CA ASN A 531 -5.84 28.27 19.54
C ASN A 531 -6.63 29.46 20.11
N ASP A 532 -7.20 30.36 19.28
CA ASP A 532 -7.94 31.53 19.81
C ASP A 532 -9.13 31.11 20.71
N CYS A 533 -9.82 30.03 20.36
CA CYS A 533 -10.71 29.31 21.25
C CYS A 533 -10.37 27.82 21.26
N GLY A 534 -10.20 27.21 22.43
CA GLY A 534 -9.98 25.78 22.56
C GLY A 534 -11.14 24.96 21.99
N ILE A 535 -12.34 25.13 22.55
CA ILE A 535 -13.57 24.46 22.09
C ILE A 535 -14.71 25.47 21.93
N TYR A 536 -15.27 25.54 20.73
CA TYR A 536 -16.39 26.40 20.38
C TYR A 536 -17.66 25.56 20.10
N VAL A 537 -18.69 25.73 20.94
CA VAL A 537 -20.00 25.07 20.79
C VAL A 537 -20.99 26.10 20.25
N GLU A 538 -21.44 25.89 19.02
CA GLU A 538 -22.30 26.82 18.32
C GLU A 538 -23.67 26.22 18.03
N ALA A 539 -24.72 26.90 18.47
CA ALA A 539 -26.11 26.53 18.23
C ALA A 539 -26.77 27.55 17.27
N PRO A 540 -26.57 27.41 15.94
CA PRO A 540 -27.03 28.38 14.94
C PRO A 540 -28.53 28.27 14.67
N VAL A 541 -29.14 29.30 14.09
CA VAL A 541 -30.60 29.39 13.82
C VAL A 541 -31.16 28.25 12.96
N GLU A 542 -30.34 27.58 12.15
CA GLU A 542 -30.78 26.63 11.10
C GLU A 542 -30.52 25.15 11.40
N SER A 543 -29.90 24.80 12.54
CA SER A 543 -29.57 23.39 12.79
C SER A 543 -30.80 22.59 13.27
N SER A 544 -30.90 21.34 12.80
CA SER A 544 -32.00 20.41 13.12
C SER A 544 -31.80 19.65 14.44
N VAL A 545 -30.60 19.73 15.02
CA VAL A 545 -30.19 19.03 16.24
C VAL A 545 -29.60 20.06 17.19
N ALA A 546 -30.07 20.08 18.44
CA ALA A 546 -29.53 20.99 19.42
C ALA A 546 -28.16 20.48 19.92
N PRO A 547 -27.07 21.24 19.73
CA PRO A 547 -25.73 20.79 20.10
C PRO A 547 -25.61 20.73 21.62
N SER A 548 -25.38 19.54 22.16
CA SER A 548 -25.17 19.28 23.58
C SER A 548 -24.02 18.26 23.71
N PRO A 549 -22.79 18.64 23.32
CA PRO A 549 -21.63 17.76 23.42
C PRO A 549 -21.32 17.38 24.87
N ILE A 550 -20.66 16.24 25.03
CA ILE A 550 -19.96 15.86 26.27
C ILE A 550 -18.50 16.26 26.08
N ILE A 551 -17.98 17.14 26.94
CA ILE A 551 -16.62 17.66 26.91
C ILE A 551 -15.93 17.23 28.20
N GLN A 552 -15.04 16.25 28.13
CA GLN A 552 -14.46 15.65 29.33
C GLN A 552 -12.97 15.31 29.27
N ASN A 553 -12.24 15.45 30.36
CA ASN A 553 -10.81 15.09 30.45
C ASN A 553 -9.92 15.76 29.40
N ASN A 554 -10.30 16.92 28.86
CA ASN A 554 -9.44 17.65 27.94
C ASN A 554 -8.48 18.55 28.72
N VAL A 555 -7.27 18.71 28.20
CA VAL A 555 -6.27 19.65 28.71
C VAL A 555 -6.20 20.79 27.70
N ILE A 556 -6.70 21.96 28.09
CA ILE A 556 -6.84 23.13 27.23
C ILE A 556 -5.95 24.24 27.78
N TYR A 557 -4.91 24.68 27.07
CA TYR A 557 -3.99 25.64 27.66
C TYR A 557 -3.31 26.61 26.69
N GLN A 558 -2.67 27.63 27.26
CA GLN A 558 -1.82 28.58 26.55
C GLN A 558 -0.35 28.34 26.91
N THR A 559 0.53 28.17 25.92
CA THR A 559 1.98 28.06 26.19
C THR A 559 2.60 29.40 26.56
N GLU A 560 3.81 29.38 27.14
CA GLU A 560 4.53 30.61 27.52
C GLU A 560 4.91 31.49 26.31
N THR A 561 5.19 30.87 25.16
CA THR A 561 5.56 31.55 23.90
C THR A 561 4.63 31.08 22.78
N PRO A 562 3.38 31.54 22.78
CA PRO A 562 2.33 30.95 21.96
C PRO A 562 2.45 31.34 20.49
N GLY A 563 2.14 30.41 19.58
CA GLY A 563 1.96 30.73 18.16
C GLY A 563 0.67 31.51 17.89
N VAL A 564 -0.39 31.21 18.65
CA VAL A 564 -1.67 31.95 18.65
C VAL A 564 -2.08 32.28 20.08
N THR A 565 -2.59 33.48 20.32
CA THR A 565 -3.10 33.87 21.64
C THR A 565 -4.48 33.27 21.89
N MET A 566 -4.63 32.41 22.89
CA MET A 566 -5.95 31.93 23.32
C MET A 566 -6.75 33.05 24.00
N SER A 567 -7.94 33.32 23.47
CA SER A 567 -8.95 34.15 24.08
C SER A 567 -9.80 33.35 25.06
N TYR A 568 -10.31 32.18 24.63
CA TYR A 568 -11.26 31.38 25.41
C TYR A 568 -10.86 29.91 25.51
N GLY A 569 -11.03 29.30 26.69
CA GLY A 569 -10.89 27.86 26.82
C GLY A 569 -12.05 27.13 26.13
N ILE A 570 -13.27 27.34 26.63
CA ILE A 570 -14.51 26.82 26.06
C ILE A 570 -15.51 27.97 25.87
N PHE A 571 -16.10 28.09 24.70
CA PHE A 571 -17.14 29.09 24.43
C PHE A 571 -18.39 28.45 23.83
N ILE A 572 -19.50 28.55 24.56
CA ILE A 572 -20.83 28.15 24.14
C ILE A 572 -21.63 29.37 23.66
N LEU A 573 -21.92 29.43 22.37
CA LEU A 573 -22.80 30.43 21.78
C LEU A 573 -24.13 29.80 21.38
N LYS A 574 -25.22 30.32 21.95
CA LYS A 574 -26.58 29.93 21.62
C LYS A 574 -27.33 31.09 20.95
N GLU A 575 -27.82 30.84 19.74
CA GLU A 575 -28.61 31.83 19.00
C GLU A 575 -30.13 31.65 19.13
N ASN A 576 -30.72 30.63 18.49
CA ASN A 576 -32.19 30.48 18.42
C ASN A 576 -32.70 29.03 18.58
N PHE A 577 -32.02 28.22 19.38
CA PHE A 577 -32.47 26.87 19.74
C PHE A 577 -33.42 26.83 20.93
N GLU A 578 -34.26 25.80 21.04
CA GLU A 578 -35.14 25.65 22.21
C GLU A 578 -34.37 25.16 23.45
N TYR A 579 -33.42 24.22 23.28
CA TYR A 579 -32.75 23.54 24.38
C TYR A 579 -31.31 23.12 24.06
N VAL A 580 -30.31 23.75 24.70
CA VAL A 580 -28.87 23.43 24.57
C VAL A 580 -28.30 23.13 25.97
N SER A 581 -27.70 21.96 26.16
CA SER A 581 -27.26 21.48 27.48
C SER A 581 -25.97 20.66 27.38
N PRO A 582 -24.84 21.28 26.99
CA PRO A 582 -23.55 20.59 26.97
C PRO A 582 -23.12 20.20 28.39
N GLU A 583 -22.41 19.09 28.48
CA GLU A 583 -21.88 18.54 29.73
C GLU A 583 -20.36 18.70 29.74
N ILE A 584 -19.82 19.41 30.73
CA ILE A 584 -18.41 19.80 30.82
C ILE A 584 -17.84 19.29 32.14
N TYR A 585 -17.10 18.18 32.07
CA TYR A 585 -16.58 17.48 33.24
C TYR A 585 -15.06 17.34 33.21
N HIS A 586 -14.39 17.50 34.34
CA HIS A 586 -12.99 17.06 34.48
C HIS A 586 -12.05 17.63 33.41
N ASN A 587 -12.22 18.87 32.97
CA ASN A 587 -11.24 19.51 32.07
C ASN A 587 -10.25 20.32 32.90
N THR A 588 -8.99 20.38 32.45
CA THR A 588 -7.99 21.33 32.97
C THR A 588 -7.80 22.42 31.93
N ILE A 589 -8.18 23.66 32.26
CA ILE A 589 -8.26 24.80 31.35
C ILE A 589 -7.38 25.92 31.90
N ASP A 590 -6.31 26.29 31.19
CA ASP A 590 -5.29 27.19 31.72
C ASP A 590 -4.84 28.29 30.76
N GLY A 591 -4.94 29.55 31.18
CA GLY A 591 -4.39 30.69 30.47
C GLY A 591 -5.30 31.23 29.36
N GLY A 592 -5.39 32.54 29.23
CA GLY A 592 -6.08 33.18 28.10
C GLY A 592 -6.47 34.62 28.36
N SER A 593 -6.66 35.39 27.28
CA SER A 593 -6.90 36.84 27.37
C SER A 593 -8.35 37.22 27.72
N MET A 594 -9.30 36.28 27.61
CA MET A 594 -10.70 36.50 27.95
C MET A 594 -11.15 35.57 29.08
N SER A 595 -12.00 34.57 28.78
CA SER A 595 -12.69 33.77 29.78
C SER A 595 -12.40 32.28 29.63
N GLY A 596 -12.26 31.56 30.74
CA GLY A 596 -12.04 30.11 30.74
C GLY A 596 -13.21 29.36 30.11
N ILE A 597 -14.41 29.54 30.67
CA ILE A 597 -15.66 29.05 30.09
C ILE A 597 -16.62 30.21 29.91
N LYS A 598 -17.04 30.46 28.66
CA LYS A 598 -18.05 31.48 28.32
C LYS A 598 -19.34 30.84 27.84
N MET A 599 -20.46 31.37 28.32
CA MET A 599 -21.80 31.02 27.85
C MET A 599 -22.52 32.29 27.41
N GLN A 600 -23.08 32.29 26.20
CA GLN A 600 -23.78 33.46 25.68
C GLN A 600 -25.06 33.09 24.93
N LYS A 601 -26.14 33.79 25.28
CA LYS A 601 -27.45 33.74 24.61
C LYS A 601 -27.71 35.03 23.83
N THR A 602 -27.98 34.95 22.52
CA THR A 602 -28.20 36.15 21.69
C THR A 602 -29.68 36.59 21.58
N VAL A 603 -30.64 35.70 21.84
CA VAL A 603 -32.09 36.01 21.87
C VAL A 603 -32.67 35.69 23.24
N ILE A 604 -33.33 36.64 23.93
CA ILE A 604 -33.85 36.44 25.30
C ILE A 604 -35.36 36.23 25.28
N GLU A 605 -35.82 35.01 24.97
CA GLU A 605 -37.21 34.57 25.21
C GLU A 605 -37.32 33.62 26.43
N GLU A 606 -38.50 33.52 27.06
CA GLU A 606 -38.73 32.74 28.29
C GLU A 606 -38.71 31.21 28.07
N THR A 607 -38.93 30.73 26.85
CA THR A 607 -38.93 29.30 26.47
C THR A 607 -37.58 28.80 25.96
N ASP A 608 -36.54 29.62 26.11
CA ASP A 608 -35.24 29.38 25.51
C ASP A 608 -34.26 28.93 26.61
N HIS A 609 -33.79 27.69 26.51
CA HIS A 609 -33.01 27.00 27.54
C HIS A 609 -31.54 26.80 27.10
N LEU A 610 -30.61 27.47 27.77
CA LEU A 610 -29.17 27.17 27.76
C LEU A 610 -28.80 26.68 29.16
N LEU A 611 -28.63 25.36 29.31
CA LEU A 611 -28.51 24.63 30.57
C LEU A 611 -27.22 23.79 30.63
N PRO A 612 -26.03 24.40 30.47
CA PRO A 612 -24.81 23.62 30.53
C PRO A 612 -24.55 23.10 31.96
N VAL A 613 -23.98 21.91 32.06
CA VAL A 613 -23.47 21.33 33.31
C VAL A 613 -21.97 21.54 33.32
N ILE A 614 -21.45 22.23 34.34
CA ILE A 614 -20.03 22.56 34.48
C ILE A 614 -19.60 22.05 35.85
N LYS A 615 -18.95 20.89 35.88
CA LYS A 615 -18.48 20.28 37.13
C LYS A 615 -17.07 19.70 37.01
N TYR A 616 -16.39 19.60 38.13
CA TYR A 616 -15.12 18.87 38.25
C TYR A 616 -13.97 19.46 37.44
N ASN A 617 -14.07 20.70 36.96
CA ASN A 617 -13.03 21.32 36.12
C ASN A 617 -12.02 22.10 36.96
N ILE A 618 -10.80 22.24 36.44
CA ILE A 618 -9.80 23.20 36.92
C ILE A 618 -9.69 24.31 35.87
N ILE A 619 -9.86 25.57 36.28
CA ILE A 619 -9.89 26.74 35.40
C ILE A 619 -8.99 27.84 35.98
N THR A 620 -7.89 28.14 35.31
CA THR A 620 -6.83 29.01 35.85
C THR A 620 -6.29 30.05 34.88
N ASN A 621 -5.72 31.13 35.42
CA ASN A 621 -4.88 32.10 34.70
C ASN A 621 -5.55 32.85 33.53
N PHE A 622 -6.86 33.10 33.59
CA PHE A 622 -7.57 33.94 32.60
C PHE A 622 -7.54 35.43 32.97
N GLU A 623 -7.33 36.31 31.99
CA GLU A 623 -7.21 37.76 32.23
C GLU A 623 -8.55 38.42 32.59
N GLN A 624 -9.69 37.89 32.10
CA GLN A 624 -11.01 38.42 32.44
C GLN A 624 -11.71 37.55 33.47
N HIS A 625 -12.20 36.37 33.10
CA HIS A 625 -13.09 35.58 33.96
C HIS A 625 -12.75 34.09 33.93
N GLY A 626 -12.95 33.40 35.04
CA GLY A 626 -12.93 31.93 35.03
C GLY A 626 -14.14 31.39 34.28
N ILE A 627 -15.33 31.74 34.76
CA ILE A 627 -16.63 31.40 34.16
C ILE A 627 -17.45 32.67 33.92
N GLU A 628 -17.87 32.88 32.68
CA GLU A 628 -18.68 34.02 32.25
C GLU A 628 -20.04 33.54 31.70
N ASN A 629 -21.12 34.05 32.28
CA ASN A 629 -22.49 33.73 31.89
C ASN A 629 -23.26 34.98 31.41
N ILE A 630 -23.69 34.96 30.15
CA ILE A 630 -24.55 35.98 29.53
C ILE A 630 -25.88 35.33 29.13
N GLY A 631 -26.75 35.10 30.12
CA GLY A 631 -28.14 34.69 29.90
C GLY A 631 -28.42 33.19 29.87
N ALA A 632 -27.46 32.34 30.26
CA ALA A 632 -27.66 30.92 30.52
C ALA A 632 -28.12 30.66 31.97
N THR A 633 -28.57 29.43 32.21
CA THR A 633 -28.92 28.88 33.53
C THR A 633 -28.07 27.63 33.81
N PRO A 634 -26.75 27.78 34.01
CA PRO A 634 -25.84 26.65 34.19
C PRO A 634 -26.05 25.94 35.54
N THR A 635 -25.71 24.65 35.59
CA THR A 635 -25.41 23.95 36.85
C THR A 635 -23.90 23.98 37.05
N ILE A 636 -23.45 24.66 38.10
CA ILE A 636 -22.03 24.82 38.43
C ILE A 636 -21.81 24.24 39.83
N ASP A 637 -20.91 23.27 39.96
CA ASP A 637 -20.45 22.77 41.26
C ASP A 637 -19.13 22.00 41.12
N TYR A 638 -18.38 21.87 42.21
CA TYR A 638 -17.10 21.14 42.24
C TYR A 638 -16.09 21.58 41.17
N ASN A 639 -15.94 22.86 40.88
CA ASN A 639 -14.86 23.37 40.03
C ASN A 639 -13.80 24.10 40.87
N ASP A 640 -12.54 24.00 40.49
CA ASP A 640 -11.50 24.91 40.97
C ASP A 640 -11.31 26.06 39.98
N VAL A 641 -11.60 27.28 40.41
CA VAL A 641 -11.51 28.47 39.58
C VAL A 641 -10.58 29.48 40.24
N TRP A 642 -9.40 29.70 39.65
CA TRP A 642 -8.30 30.42 40.28
C TRP A 642 -7.61 31.47 39.38
N ASN A 643 -7.06 32.52 40.03
CA ASN A 643 -6.23 33.59 39.44
C ASN A 643 -6.85 34.45 38.32
N THR A 644 -8.17 34.62 38.34
CA THR A 644 -8.73 35.94 37.99
C THR A 644 -8.99 36.64 39.33
N ASP A 645 -9.02 37.96 39.44
CA ASP A 645 -9.27 38.59 40.74
C ASP A 645 -10.57 38.01 41.39
N ALA A 646 -10.69 37.97 42.73
CA ALA A 646 -11.79 37.24 43.38
C ALA A 646 -13.20 37.74 42.99
N ILE A 647 -13.31 38.92 42.36
CA ILE A 647 -14.55 39.49 41.84
C ILE A 647 -14.81 38.98 40.41
N THR A 648 -13.77 38.64 39.65
CA THR A 648 -13.86 38.25 38.24
C THR A 648 -13.96 36.75 37.98
N ASN A 649 -13.74 35.86 38.96
CA ASN A 649 -13.80 34.42 38.71
C ASN A 649 -15.14 33.93 38.14
N TYR A 650 -16.25 34.54 38.60
CA TYR A 650 -17.60 34.23 38.15
C TYR A 650 -18.29 35.52 37.75
N GLN A 651 -18.62 35.65 36.48
CA GLN A 651 -19.33 36.80 35.94
C GLN A 651 -20.71 36.40 35.43
N GLY A 652 -21.76 37.08 35.87
CA GLY A 652 -23.15 36.76 35.50
C GLY A 652 -23.67 35.40 36.01
N CYS A 653 -22.91 34.73 36.86
CA CYS A 653 -23.25 33.50 37.56
C CYS A 653 -22.67 33.52 38.99
N THR A 654 -22.96 32.50 39.79
CA THR A 654 -22.39 32.32 41.13
C THR A 654 -21.63 31.01 41.17
N ALA A 655 -20.55 30.99 41.94
CA ALA A 655 -19.86 29.75 42.28
C ALA A 655 -20.85 28.73 42.87
N GLY A 656 -20.65 27.46 42.53
CA GLY A 656 -21.26 26.31 43.16
C GLY A 656 -20.90 26.21 44.64
N THR A 657 -21.63 25.36 45.36
CA THR A 657 -21.46 25.21 46.80
C THR A 657 -20.15 24.54 47.21
N HIS A 658 -19.58 23.74 46.32
CA HIS A 658 -18.34 22.98 46.50
C HIS A 658 -17.20 23.47 45.61
N ASP A 659 -17.38 24.59 44.90
CA ASP A 659 -16.33 25.18 44.09
C ASP A 659 -15.18 25.69 44.98
N ILE A 660 -13.95 25.42 44.55
CA ILE A 660 -12.72 25.97 45.13
C ILE A 660 -12.50 27.33 44.47
N THR A 661 -12.40 28.37 45.29
CA THR A 661 -12.22 29.76 44.85
C THR A 661 -11.19 30.46 45.76
N PRO A 662 -10.56 31.57 45.33
CA PRO A 662 -9.37 32.14 45.96
C PRO A 662 -9.43 32.23 47.48
N PRO A 663 -8.32 31.93 48.18
CA PRO A 663 -6.94 31.99 47.66
C PRO A 663 -6.28 30.65 47.31
N ALA A 664 -7.02 29.54 47.20
CA ALA A 664 -6.42 28.22 47.00
C ALA A 664 -5.92 28.03 45.56
N ASP A 665 -4.59 27.88 45.41
CA ASP A 665 -3.93 27.51 44.16
C ASP A 665 -4.18 26.02 43.88
N PRO A 666 -4.62 25.62 42.67
CA PRO A 666 -4.80 24.22 42.29
C PRO A 666 -3.52 23.39 42.37
N LYS A 667 -2.34 24.01 42.39
CA LYS A 667 -1.01 23.37 42.46
C LYS A 667 -0.88 22.18 41.52
N TYR A 668 -0.53 22.48 40.30
CA TYR A 668 -0.18 21.48 39.29
C TYR A 668 1.26 21.69 38.80
N ALA A 669 1.89 20.63 38.29
CA ALA A 669 3.16 20.72 37.54
C ALA A 669 2.86 20.88 36.05
N SER A 670 3.22 19.91 35.20
CA SER A 670 2.80 19.86 33.79
C SER A 670 1.31 19.49 33.66
N TYR A 671 0.44 20.30 34.26
CA TYR A 671 -1.04 20.14 34.35
C TYR A 671 -1.54 18.93 35.16
N SER A 672 -0.63 18.09 35.68
CA SER A 672 -0.92 17.04 36.66
C SER A 672 -0.87 17.57 38.10
N LEU A 673 -1.74 17.03 38.94
CA LEU A 673 -1.90 17.45 40.34
C LEU A 673 -0.63 17.20 41.17
N GLN A 674 -0.28 18.15 42.01
CA GLN A 674 0.78 17.99 43.02
C GLN A 674 0.22 17.41 44.33
N PRO A 675 1.03 16.72 45.16
CA PRO A 675 0.56 15.99 46.35
C PRO A 675 -0.24 16.82 47.37
N ASP A 676 -0.12 18.15 47.34
CA ASP A 676 -0.78 19.09 48.25
C ASP A 676 -1.78 20.02 47.53
N SER A 677 -2.24 19.59 46.35
CA SER A 677 -3.32 20.22 45.60
C SER A 677 -4.64 20.14 46.37
N PRO A 678 -5.46 21.21 46.37
CA PRO A 678 -6.80 21.20 46.95
C PRO A 678 -7.83 20.44 46.08
N CYS A 679 -7.45 20.04 44.87
CA CYS A 679 -8.32 19.32 43.93
C CYS A 679 -8.34 17.81 44.16
N ILE A 680 -7.41 17.30 44.98
CA ILE A 680 -7.26 15.87 45.29
C ILE A 680 -8.35 15.43 46.27
N ASP A 681 -9.00 14.29 45.98
CA ASP A 681 -10.02 13.63 46.78
C ASP A 681 -11.22 14.55 47.14
N THR A 682 -11.58 15.47 46.24
CA THR A 682 -12.60 16.50 46.56
C THR A 682 -14.01 16.11 46.13
N ILE A 683 -14.18 15.21 45.17
CA ILE A 683 -15.49 14.81 44.64
C ILE A 683 -15.92 13.52 45.36
N PRO A 684 -16.91 13.60 46.27
CA PRO A 684 -17.24 12.46 47.10
C PRO A 684 -17.86 11.32 46.29
N LEU A 685 -17.61 10.06 46.68
CA LEU A 685 -18.19 8.87 46.03
C LEU A 685 -19.73 8.87 45.91
N ALA A 686 -20.43 9.64 46.74
CA ALA A 686 -21.88 9.78 46.69
C ALA A 686 -22.37 10.70 45.57
N GLU A 687 -21.48 11.49 44.97
CA GLU A 687 -21.76 12.32 43.82
C GLU A 687 -21.84 11.44 42.56
N GLU A 688 -22.88 11.61 41.76
CA GLU A 688 -23.07 10.88 40.50
C GLU A 688 -22.17 11.48 39.41
N ASP A 689 -20.85 11.27 39.50
CA ASP A 689 -19.89 11.62 38.45
C ASP A 689 -19.87 10.58 37.31
N PRO A 690 -20.24 10.95 36.07
CA PRO A 690 -20.33 10.03 34.93
C PRO A 690 -18.98 9.67 34.29
N VAL A 691 -17.86 10.23 34.77
CA VAL A 691 -16.54 10.02 34.16
C VAL A 691 -15.77 8.91 34.89
N ASP A 692 -15.36 7.89 34.14
CA ASP A 692 -14.71 6.69 34.69
C ASP A 692 -13.18 6.70 34.57
N ILE A 693 -12.65 7.37 33.55
CA ILE A 693 -11.21 7.45 33.25
C ILE A 693 -10.74 8.90 33.21
N ASP A 694 -9.46 9.15 33.43
CA ASP A 694 -8.83 10.47 33.31
C ASP A 694 -8.16 10.67 31.92
N TYR A 695 -7.37 11.74 31.77
CA TYR A 695 -6.66 12.06 30.53
C TYR A 695 -5.65 10.97 30.11
N PRO A 696 -4.64 10.58 30.93
CA PRO A 696 -3.75 9.49 30.58
C PRO A 696 -4.44 8.12 30.47
N GLY A 697 -5.62 7.95 31.06
CA GLY A 697 -6.42 6.72 31.00
C GLY A 697 -6.33 5.87 32.27
N TYR A 698 -5.99 6.46 33.41
CA TYR A 698 -6.18 5.86 34.72
C TYR A 698 -7.67 5.84 35.09
N LEU A 699 -8.08 4.82 35.83
CA LEU A 699 -9.41 4.80 36.43
C LEU A 699 -9.52 5.83 37.55
N ARG A 700 -10.58 6.62 37.54
CA ARG A 700 -10.90 7.58 38.62
C ARG A 700 -11.34 6.87 39.89
N LEU A 701 -11.99 5.72 39.76
CA LEU A 701 -12.28 4.85 40.89
C LEU A 701 -11.23 3.75 40.95
N ARG A 702 -10.14 4.03 41.66
CA ARG A 702 -9.04 3.08 41.83
C ARG A 702 -9.01 2.51 43.24
N PRO A 703 -9.48 1.27 43.48
CA PRO A 703 -9.29 0.61 44.76
C PRO A 703 -7.80 0.34 44.96
N ARG A 704 -7.13 1.10 45.84
CA ARG A 704 -5.74 0.82 46.21
C ARG A 704 -5.68 -0.33 47.21
N PRO A 705 -4.66 -1.22 47.15
CA PRO A 705 -4.52 -2.26 48.15
C PRO A 705 -4.40 -1.67 49.56
N ASN A 706 -5.36 -2.00 50.43
CA ASN A 706 -5.44 -1.60 51.84
C ASN A 706 -5.87 -0.15 52.12
N GLU A 707 -6.41 0.57 51.15
CA GLU A 707 -7.06 1.88 51.36
C GLU A 707 -8.55 1.78 50.94
N PRO A 708 -9.48 2.49 51.61
CA PRO A 708 -10.86 2.55 51.14
C PRO A 708 -10.92 3.19 49.75
N ASP A 709 -11.97 2.90 48.97
CA ASP A 709 -12.23 3.60 47.71
C ASP A 709 -12.15 5.11 47.96
N GLU A 710 -11.29 5.80 47.21
CA GLU A 710 -11.06 7.23 47.39
C GLU A 710 -12.07 8.06 46.60
N ASP A 711 -12.27 9.29 47.09
CA ASP A 711 -13.04 10.32 46.40
C ASP A 711 -12.30 10.71 45.11
N LYS A 712 -13.00 11.22 44.10
CA LYS A 712 -12.40 11.53 42.79
C LYS A 712 -11.77 12.93 42.77
N ASP A 713 -10.79 13.12 41.89
CA ASP A 713 -10.09 14.41 41.73
C ASP A 713 -10.74 15.36 40.72
N MET A 714 -10.66 16.67 40.97
CA MET A 714 -11.00 17.67 39.94
C MET A 714 -9.91 17.79 38.87
N GLY A 715 -10.29 18.17 37.66
CA GLY A 715 -9.42 18.37 36.51
C GLY A 715 -9.25 17.13 35.65
N ALA A 716 -8.46 17.25 34.59
CA ALA A 716 -8.26 16.21 33.59
C ALA A 716 -7.41 15.04 34.05
N TYR A 717 -6.65 15.19 35.13
CA TYR A 717 -5.76 14.17 35.65
C TYR A 717 -6.25 13.67 37.00
N GLU A 718 -6.15 12.36 37.20
CA GLU A 718 -6.20 11.76 38.52
C GLU A 718 -4.81 11.84 39.16
N TYR A 719 -4.75 12.13 40.46
CA TYR A 719 -3.51 12.14 41.23
C TYR A 719 -3.07 10.70 41.53
N ILE A 720 -2.12 10.24 40.73
CA ILE A 720 -1.53 8.93 40.91
C ILE A 720 -0.34 9.04 41.86
N LYS A 721 -0.40 8.40 43.03
CA LYS A 721 0.75 8.26 43.94
C LYS A 721 1.77 7.27 43.36
N ASP A 722 3.04 7.47 43.69
CA ASP A 722 4.05 6.46 43.37
C ASP A 722 3.75 5.18 44.14
N GLU A 723 3.96 4.05 43.48
CA GLU A 723 3.85 2.73 44.09
C GLU A 723 5.25 2.17 44.31
N THR A 724 5.45 1.48 45.43
CA THR A 724 6.65 0.66 45.66
C THR A 724 6.33 -0.78 45.34
N VAL A 725 7.14 -1.39 44.47
CA VAL A 725 7.10 -2.82 44.16
C VAL A 725 8.42 -3.45 44.59
N ASP A 726 8.29 -4.43 45.48
CA ASP A 726 9.40 -5.19 46.04
C ASP A 726 9.75 -6.35 45.11
N TYR A 727 10.88 -6.26 44.42
CA TYR A 727 11.38 -7.28 43.50
C TYR A 727 12.36 -8.20 44.21
N GLU A 728 11.93 -9.42 44.49
CA GLU A 728 12.84 -10.46 44.95
C GLU A 728 13.71 -10.90 43.77
N LEU A 729 15.02 -10.65 43.86
CA LEU A 729 15.94 -11.12 42.83
C LEU A 729 15.96 -12.65 42.84
N PRO A 730 15.92 -13.29 41.67
CA PRO A 730 16.18 -14.72 41.56
C PRO A 730 17.66 -14.99 41.88
N THR A 731 17.95 -16.00 42.70
CA THR A 731 19.26 -16.18 43.32
C THR A 731 19.89 -17.53 42.98
N ALA A 732 21.22 -17.55 42.87
CA ALA A 732 22.01 -18.77 42.75
C ALA A 732 22.97 -18.90 43.93
N GLU A 733 23.19 -20.13 44.43
CA GLU A 733 24.22 -20.41 45.43
C GLU A 733 25.60 -20.51 44.75
N GLY A 734 26.49 -19.51 44.86
CA GLY A 734 27.87 -19.63 44.34
C GLY A 734 28.49 -18.34 43.79
N GLU A 735 29.58 -18.47 43.03
CA GLU A 735 30.13 -17.41 42.17
C GLU A 735 29.19 -17.19 40.97
N VAL A 736 29.07 -15.96 40.43
CA VAL A 736 28.30 -15.70 39.21
C VAL A 736 28.80 -16.62 38.09
N THR A 737 27.97 -17.57 37.64
CA THR A 737 28.27 -18.39 36.47
C THR A 737 27.43 -17.96 35.27
N VAL A 738 27.87 -18.33 34.06
CA VAL A 738 27.13 -18.10 32.80
C VAL A 738 25.77 -18.82 32.73
N ALA A 739 25.32 -19.52 33.78
CA ALA A 739 24.01 -20.19 33.86
C ALA A 739 22.97 -19.45 34.74
N ASP A 740 23.34 -18.33 35.37
CA ASP A 740 22.49 -17.65 36.36
C ASP A 740 21.73 -16.43 35.81
N TYR A 741 21.63 -16.32 34.47
CA TYR A 741 20.86 -15.27 33.82
C TYR A 741 19.37 -15.41 34.10
N ARG A 742 18.72 -14.30 34.43
CA ARG A 742 17.28 -14.26 34.67
C ARG A 742 16.69 -13.00 34.05
N ILE A 743 15.44 -13.09 33.64
CA ILE A 743 14.70 -11.98 33.05
C ILE A 743 13.61 -11.56 34.03
N PHE A 744 13.51 -10.27 34.29
CA PHE A 744 12.40 -9.69 35.02
C PHE A 744 11.82 -8.51 34.24
N SER A 745 10.60 -8.10 34.58
CA SER A 745 9.96 -6.92 33.99
C SER A 745 9.62 -5.89 35.04
N ILE A 746 9.58 -4.62 34.64
CA ILE A 746 9.23 -3.49 35.50
C ILE A 746 7.87 -2.92 35.04
N PRO A 747 6.87 -2.77 35.94
CA PRO A 747 5.51 -2.34 35.64
C PRO A 747 5.30 -0.88 36.10
N LEU A 748 6.40 -0.17 36.33
CA LEU A 748 6.48 1.18 36.88
C LEU A 748 7.30 2.03 35.92
N ASN A 749 6.91 3.29 35.78
CA ASN A 749 7.76 4.31 35.22
C ASN A 749 8.75 4.75 36.30
N LEU A 750 10.04 4.47 36.08
CA LEU A 750 11.13 4.80 37.00
C LEU A 750 11.90 6.06 36.57
N GLY A 751 11.52 6.71 35.47
CA GLY A 751 12.30 7.78 34.86
C GLY A 751 13.34 7.21 33.90
N THR A 752 14.61 7.30 34.25
CA THR A 752 15.74 6.92 33.38
C THR A 752 16.46 5.66 33.85
N GLY A 753 17.29 5.08 32.98
CA GLY A 753 18.18 3.98 33.37
C GLY A 753 19.14 4.37 34.50
N THR A 754 19.49 5.65 34.62
CA THR A 754 20.29 6.14 35.76
C THR A 754 19.53 5.96 37.08
N ASP A 755 18.24 6.30 37.11
CA ASP A 755 17.40 6.16 38.31
C ASP A 755 17.23 4.68 38.69
N MET A 756 17.10 3.80 37.71
CA MET A 756 17.06 2.36 37.93
C MET A 756 18.37 1.81 38.50
N LEU A 757 19.52 2.22 37.92
CA LEU A 757 20.84 1.82 38.41
C LEU A 757 21.06 2.26 39.87
N GLU A 758 20.70 3.51 40.20
CA GLU A 758 20.79 4.04 41.56
C GLU A 758 19.93 3.26 42.55
N ALA A 759 18.70 2.90 42.16
CA ALA A 759 17.80 2.09 42.99
C ALA A 759 18.41 0.70 43.29
N MET A 760 19.03 0.07 42.30
CA MET A 760 19.69 -1.22 42.48
C MET A 760 20.94 -1.12 43.37
N GLN A 761 21.81 -0.14 43.13
CA GLN A 761 23.02 0.08 43.93
C GLN A 761 22.72 0.41 45.39
N SER A 762 21.54 0.97 45.68
CA SER A 762 21.11 1.26 47.06
C SER A 762 20.90 0.01 47.92
N VAL A 763 20.67 -1.16 47.29
CA VAL A 763 20.47 -2.44 47.97
C VAL A 763 21.63 -3.40 47.74
N LEU A 764 22.17 -3.45 46.52
CA LEU A 764 23.20 -4.41 46.09
C LEU A 764 24.65 -3.90 46.25
N ASP A 765 24.85 -2.74 46.86
CA ASP A 765 26.11 -1.97 46.84
C ASP A 765 26.51 -1.48 45.42
N ASP A 766 27.68 -0.84 45.30
CA ASP A 766 28.18 -0.30 44.04
C ASP A 766 28.23 -1.37 42.93
N TYR A 767 28.03 -0.95 41.68
CA TYR A 767 28.11 -1.84 40.52
C TYR A 767 29.45 -2.58 40.47
N ASP A 768 29.40 -3.91 40.42
CA ASP A 768 30.57 -4.79 40.39
C ASP A 768 30.29 -6.00 39.50
N ASP A 769 31.02 -6.08 38.38
CA ASP A 769 30.87 -7.12 37.36
C ASP A 769 31.18 -8.55 37.85
N THR A 770 31.70 -8.67 39.08
CA THR A 770 31.93 -9.96 39.75
C THR A 770 30.80 -10.38 40.69
N THR A 771 29.92 -9.47 41.11
CA THR A 771 28.84 -9.77 42.05
C THR A 771 27.45 -9.60 41.45
N TRP A 772 27.23 -8.58 40.60
CA TRP A 772 25.98 -8.41 39.86
C TRP A 772 26.11 -7.55 38.59
N ARG A 773 25.30 -7.85 37.57
CA ARG A 773 25.24 -7.14 36.29
C ARG A 773 23.82 -7.10 35.76
N GLY A 774 23.40 -6.00 35.15
CA GLY A 774 22.08 -5.86 34.54
C GLY A 774 22.18 -5.34 33.11
N PHE A 775 21.22 -5.72 32.26
CA PHE A 775 21.23 -5.35 30.84
C PHE A 775 19.83 -5.09 30.28
N LEU A 776 19.74 -4.13 29.36
CA LEU A 776 18.59 -3.89 28.51
C LEU A 776 18.88 -4.40 27.10
N TYR A 777 17.98 -5.16 26.50
CA TYR A 777 18.07 -5.50 25.09
C TYR A 777 17.51 -4.35 24.23
N ASN A 778 18.30 -3.84 23.29
CA ASN A 778 17.93 -2.68 22.46
C ASN A 778 17.44 -3.03 21.05
N GLY A 779 17.16 -4.32 20.80
CA GLY A 779 16.71 -4.84 19.50
C GLY A 779 17.83 -5.47 18.68
N ALA A 780 19.10 -5.13 18.95
CA ALA A 780 20.26 -5.71 18.27
C ALA A 780 21.35 -6.21 19.23
N ASP A 781 21.56 -5.52 20.35
CA ASP A 781 22.58 -5.82 21.35
C ASP A 781 22.06 -5.48 22.76
N TYR A 782 22.94 -5.58 23.75
CA TYR A 782 22.65 -5.36 25.15
C TYR A 782 23.35 -4.11 25.70
N ASP A 783 22.55 -3.15 26.17
CA ASP A 783 23.02 -2.00 26.93
C ASP A 783 23.15 -2.39 28.41
N GLU A 784 24.38 -2.51 28.89
CA GLU A 784 24.70 -2.83 30.28
C GLU A 784 24.37 -1.65 31.21
N PHE A 785 23.90 -1.92 32.43
CA PHE A 785 23.36 -0.88 33.31
C PHE A 785 24.37 0.21 33.69
N ASN A 786 25.65 -0.13 33.81
CA ASN A 786 26.70 0.85 34.10
C ASN A 786 27.18 1.62 32.85
N SER A 787 26.50 1.47 31.71
CA SER A 787 26.81 2.19 30.47
C SER A 787 26.05 3.52 30.39
N SER A 788 26.64 4.50 29.71
CA SER A 788 25.94 5.75 29.41
C SER A 788 24.76 5.57 28.45
N ALA A 789 24.79 4.51 27.61
CA ALA A 789 23.68 4.17 26.73
C ALA A 789 22.45 3.80 27.57
N PHE A 790 22.61 2.84 28.51
CA PHE A 790 21.57 2.49 29.47
C PHE A 790 21.07 3.70 30.27
N GLY A 791 21.99 4.49 30.84
CA GLY A 791 21.64 5.63 31.68
C GLY A 791 20.72 6.67 31.02
N SER A 792 20.68 6.71 29.68
CA SER A 792 19.84 7.61 28.88
C SER A 792 18.50 7.03 28.44
N HIS A 793 18.26 5.72 28.61
CA HIS A 793 16.99 5.09 28.25
C HIS A 793 15.89 5.48 29.24
N GLU A 794 14.68 5.69 28.73
CA GLU A 794 13.50 5.80 29.58
C GLU A 794 13.04 4.42 30.04
N ILE A 795 12.77 4.30 31.34
CA ILE A 795 12.34 3.06 31.97
C ILE A 795 10.84 3.16 32.22
N VAL A 796 10.08 2.62 31.27
CA VAL A 796 8.61 2.67 31.26
C VAL A 796 7.99 1.29 31.56
N PRO A 797 6.73 1.23 32.02
CA PRO A 797 6.05 -0.03 32.29
C PRO A 797 6.04 -0.99 31.10
N GLY A 798 6.18 -2.29 31.39
CA GLY A 798 6.12 -3.36 30.38
C GLY A 798 7.46 -3.64 29.68
N MET A 799 8.55 -3.02 30.11
CA MET A 799 9.91 -3.36 29.68
C MET A 799 10.44 -4.56 30.46
N GLY A 800 11.20 -5.43 29.77
CA GLY A 800 11.96 -6.51 30.40
C GLY A 800 13.46 -6.25 30.40
N PHE A 801 14.16 -6.84 31.37
CA PHE A 801 15.58 -6.66 31.62
C PHE A 801 16.24 -7.97 32.03
N TRP A 802 17.51 -8.12 31.67
CA TRP A 802 18.37 -9.18 32.18
C TRP A 802 19.02 -8.77 33.49
N ILE A 803 19.18 -9.74 34.39
CA ILE A 803 19.96 -9.62 35.61
C ILE A 803 20.79 -10.88 35.83
N ILE A 804 21.99 -10.67 36.38
CA ILE A 804 22.86 -11.71 36.93
C ILE A 804 23.32 -11.23 38.29
N THR A 805 23.22 -12.07 39.33
CA THR A 805 23.61 -11.67 40.69
C THR A 805 23.99 -12.88 41.55
N THR A 806 25.00 -12.71 42.40
CA THR A 806 25.29 -13.61 43.55
C THR A 806 24.56 -13.20 44.83
N LEU A 807 23.95 -12.02 44.82
CA LEU A 807 23.29 -11.42 45.96
C LEU A 807 21.82 -11.81 45.98
N THR A 808 21.29 -12.02 47.19
CA THR A 808 19.90 -12.41 47.44
C THR A 808 19.19 -11.29 48.20
N ASP A 809 18.55 -10.38 47.47
CA ASP A 809 17.87 -9.24 48.09
C ASP A 809 16.56 -8.90 47.39
N THR A 810 15.74 -8.15 48.13
CA THR A 810 14.53 -7.54 47.61
C THR A 810 14.84 -6.10 47.21
N ILE A 811 14.68 -5.77 45.93
CA ILE A 811 14.90 -4.44 45.38
C ILE A 811 13.57 -3.67 45.36
N PRO A 812 13.40 -2.62 46.18
CA PRO A 812 12.20 -1.81 46.16
C PRO A 812 12.31 -0.78 45.03
N PHE A 813 11.58 -1.00 43.93
CA PHE A 813 11.42 0.04 42.91
C PHE A 813 10.22 0.90 43.26
N THR A 814 10.40 2.22 43.26
CA THR A 814 9.32 3.19 43.50
C THR A 814 9.13 4.07 42.27
N GLY A 815 7.91 4.13 41.76
CA GLY A 815 7.60 4.89 40.54
C GLY A 815 6.11 4.92 40.24
N LYS A 816 5.73 5.55 39.11
CA LYS A 816 4.33 5.64 38.69
C LYS A 816 3.87 4.34 38.03
N PRO A 817 2.71 3.77 38.38
CA PRO A 817 2.14 2.63 37.66
C PRO A 817 1.71 3.00 36.23
N ALA A 818 1.47 2.03 35.37
CA ALA A 818 0.83 2.26 34.07
C ALA A 818 -0.67 2.61 34.19
N PRO A 819 -1.25 3.37 33.23
CA PRO A 819 -2.69 3.56 33.12
C PRO A 819 -3.46 2.23 33.08
N ASP A 820 -4.57 2.12 33.81
CA ASP A 820 -5.31 0.87 34.03
C ASP A 820 -6.77 0.90 33.55
N GLY A 821 -7.23 2.03 33.00
CA GLY A 821 -8.54 2.19 32.38
C GLY A 821 -8.54 2.05 30.85
N VAL A 822 -7.36 1.96 30.23
CA VAL A 822 -7.18 1.85 28.78
C VAL A 822 -6.17 0.76 28.44
N ASP A 823 -6.39 0.08 27.32
CA ASP A 823 -5.49 -0.98 26.87
C ASP A 823 -4.07 -0.45 26.65
N PHE A 824 -3.08 -1.23 27.08
CA PHE A 824 -1.68 -0.86 26.94
C PHE A 824 -1.21 -1.16 25.53
N VAL A 825 -0.83 -0.11 24.81
CA VAL A 825 -0.38 -0.22 23.41
C VAL A 825 1.12 0.09 23.34
N LYS A 826 1.90 -0.84 22.80
CA LYS A 826 3.34 -0.70 22.58
C LYS A 826 3.65 -0.91 21.10
N GLU A 827 4.31 0.04 20.48
CA GLU A 827 4.84 -0.13 19.13
C GLU A 827 6.19 -0.87 19.20
N LEU A 828 6.34 -1.89 18.36
CA LEU A 828 7.55 -2.71 18.27
C LEU A 828 8.01 -2.78 16.82
N ALA A 829 9.28 -2.48 16.60
CA ALA A 829 9.94 -2.61 15.30
C ALA A 829 10.10 -4.09 14.89
N PRO A 830 10.47 -4.39 13.64
CA PRO A 830 10.83 -5.75 13.23
C PRO A 830 11.92 -6.37 14.10
N GLY A 831 11.85 -7.68 14.34
CA GLY A 831 12.83 -8.44 15.11
C GLY A 831 12.49 -8.64 16.58
N TRP A 832 13.51 -8.95 17.37
CA TRP A 832 13.37 -9.38 18.77
C TRP A 832 13.14 -8.21 19.73
N HIS A 833 12.30 -8.43 20.73
CA HIS A 833 12.02 -7.48 21.82
C HIS A 833 11.92 -8.21 23.16
N LEU A 834 12.25 -7.50 24.24
CA LEU A 834 12.12 -8.00 25.61
C LEU A 834 11.00 -7.24 26.32
N VAL A 835 9.88 -7.91 26.57
CA VAL A 835 8.62 -7.32 27.02
C VAL A 835 8.11 -7.97 28.29
N GLY A 836 7.22 -7.30 29.02
CA GLY A 836 6.53 -7.87 30.18
C GLY A 836 5.17 -7.23 30.40
N LEU A 837 4.47 -7.67 31.46
CA LEU A 837 3.20 -7.03 31.82
C LEU A 837 3.44 -5.60 32.35
N PRO A 838 2.67 -4.60 31.87
CA PRO A 838 2.77 -3.22 32.35
C PRO A 838 2.12 -3.03 33.73
N TRP A 839 1.38 -4.02 34.22
CA TRP A 839 0.71 -3.98 35.52
C TRP A 839 1.18 -5.13 36.42
N ARG A 840 1.26 -4.88 37.72
CA ARG A 840 1.55 -5.89 38.77
C ARG A 840 0.42 -6.91 39.01
N GLY A 841 -0.70 -6.76 38.29
CA GLY A 841 -1.99 -7.37 38.59
C GLY A 841 -2.13 -8.82 38.13
N THR A 842 -3.29 -9.16 37.57
CA THR A 842 -3.59 -10.52 37.13
C THR A 842 -2.88 -10.85 35.83
N SER A 843 -2.40 -12.10 35.72
CA SER A 843 -1.93 -12.72 34.47
C SER A 843 -2.90 -12.48 33.30
N ILE A 844 -2.36 -12.14 32.13
CA ILE A 844 -3.15 -11.84 30.93
C ILE A 844 -2.93 -12.97 29.90
N PRO A 845 -3.98 -13.73 29.53
CA PRO A 845 -3.86 -14.79 28.53
C PRO A 845 -3.34 -14.28 27.19
N LEU A 846 -2.40 -15.00 26.57
CA LEU A 846 -1.86 -14.62 25.26
C LEU A 846 -2.95 -14.59 24.18
N SER A 847 -3.98 -15.43 24.33
CA SER A 847 -5.16 -15.44 23.46
C SER A 847 -5.99 -14.15 23.49
N SER A 848 -5.75 -13.28 24.48
CA SER A 848 -6.43 -11.99 24.61
C SER A 848 -5.55 -10.81 24.21
N ILE A 849 -4.23 -10.99 24.14
CA ILE A 849 -3.30 -9.97 23.64
C ILE A 849 -3.42 -9.91 22.13
N ARG A 850 -3.52 -8.70 21.58
CA ARG A 850 -3.66 -8.47 20.15
C ARG A 850 -2.39 -7.88 19.56
N VAL A 851 -2.06 -8.26 18.34
CA VAL A 851 -1.02 -7.64 17.51
C VAL A 851 -1.65 -7.09 16.25
N THR A 852 -1.25 -5.89 15.85
CA THR A 852 -1.78 -5.26 14.65
C THR A 852 -0.73 -4.48 13.87
N ASP A 853 -0.78 -4.59 12.56
CA ASP A 853 -0.05 -3.76 11.59
C ASP A 853 -0.85 -2.49 11.20
N GLY A 854 -1.97 -2.22 11.87
CA GLY A 854 -2.92 -1.14 11.52
C GLY A 854 -4.04 -1.57 10.58
N VAL A 855 -3.91 -2.72 9.92
CA VAL A 855 -4.88 -3.25 8.95
C VAL A 855 -5.53 -4.53 9.47
N ASN A 856 -4.71 -5.47 9.87
CA ASN A 856 -5.06 -6.76 10.42
C ASN A 856 -4.77 -6.75 11.90
N THR A 857 -5.62 -7.39 12.69
CA THR A 857 -5.46 -7.49 14.14
C THR A 857 -5.70 -8.93 14.53
N TYR A 858 -4.71 -9.57 15.14
CA TYR A 858 -4.76 -10.97 15.52
C TYR A 858 -4.53 -11.13 17.03
N PRO A 859 -5.20 -12.07 17.70
CA PRO A 859 -4.62 -12.68 18.89
C PRO A 859 -3.18 -13.13 18.64
N ILE A 860 -2.28 -12.99 19.62
CA ILE A 860 -0.92 -13.53 19.49
C ILE A 860 -0.97 -15.02 19.10
N THR A 861 -1.84 -15.79 19.78
CA THR A 861 -1.98 -17.23 19.58
C THR A 861 -2.78 -17.63 18.34
N ASP A 862 -3.24 -16.68 17.52
CA ASP A 862 -4.01 -16.99 16.32
C ASP A 862 -3.13 -17.71 15.29
N LYS A 863 -3.66 -18.79 14.69
CA LYS A 863 -2.95 -19.55 13.66
C LYS A 863 -2.67 -18.73 12.39
N ASP A 864 -3.51 -17.74 12.11
CA ASP A 864 -3.40 -16.87 10.93
C ASP A 864 -2.57 -15.61 11.23
N ASN A 865 -2.06 -15.47 12.47
CA ASN A 865 -1.13 -14.41 12.83
C ASN A 865 0.23 -14.67 12.16
N GLY A 866 0.53 -13.88 11.12
CA GLY A 866 1.85 -13.79 10.48
C GLY A 866 2.70 -12.60 10.93
N LEU A 867 2.20 -11.77 11.86
CA LEU A 867 2.91 -10.55 12.28
C LEU A 867 4.00 -10.84 13.32
N THR A 868 3.80 -11.87 14.14
CA THR A 868 4.68 -12.22 15.26
C THR A 868 4.77 -13.74 15.43
N GLN A 869 5.72 -14.22 16.23
CA GLN A 869 5.61 -15.57 16.76
C GLN A 869 4.30 -15.74 17.56
N GLN A 870 3.73 -16.93 17.52
CA GLN A 870 2.43 -17.25 18.16
C GLN A 870 2.57 -17.66 19.64
N PHE A 871 3.76 -17.47 20.20
CA PHE A 871 4.16 -17.81 21.56
C PHE A 871 5.25 -16.82 22.00
N LEU A 872 5.55 -16.85 23.29
CA LEU A 872 6.62 -16.06 23.89
C LEU A 872 7.75 -16.97 24.36
N TRP A 873 8.91 -16.39 24.62
CA TRP A 873 10.05 -17.09 25.17
C TRP A 873 10.37 -16.60 26.58
N ASP A 874 10.35 -17.52 27.53
CA ASP A 874 10.80 -17.35 28.90
C ASP A 874 12.23 -17.89 29.03
N TYR A 875 13.01 -17.43 30.00
CA TYR A 875 14.34 -17.94 30.28
C TYR A 875 14.41 -18.48 31.72
N THR A 876 14.53 -19.79 31.83
CA THR A 876 14.54 -20.54 33.08
C THR A 876 15.93 -21.09 33.38
N GLU A 877 16.08 -21.83 34.48
CA GLU A 877 17.33 -22.54 34.80
C GLU A 877 17.72 -23.61 33.77
N GLU A 878 16.74 -24.09 33.00
CA GLU A 878 16.94 -25.05 31.90
C GLU A 878 17.19 -24.34 30.55
N GLY A 879 17.25 -23.00 30.54
CA GLY A 879 17.40 -22.16 29.36
C GLY A 879 16.07 -21.65 28.82
N TYR A 880 16.01 -21.37 27.51
CA TYR A 880 14.83 -20.84 26.86
C TYR A 880 13.68 -21.87 26.82
N GLU A 881 12.51 -21.46 27.32
CA GLU A 881 11.27 -22.22 27.26
C GLU A 881 10.18 -21.44 26.52
N MET A 882 9.48 -22.13 25.61
CA MET A 882 8.31 -21.55 24.93
C MET A 882 7.12 -21.47 25.89
N ARG A 883 6.40 -20.34 25.85
CA ARG A 883 5.19 -20.07 26.64
C ARG A 883 4.02 -19.74 25.72
N THR A 884 2.91 -20.46 25.87
CA THR A 884 1.69 -20.30 25.07
C THR A 884 0.49 -19.78 25.86
N ASP A 885 0.66 -19.60 27.17
CA ASP A 885 -0.48 -19.50 28.08
C ASP A 885 -0.84 -18.04 28.37
N ALA A 886 0.05 -17.31 29.04
CA ALA A 886 -0.19 -15.94 29.47
C ALA A 886 1.11 -15.15 29.67
N LEU A 887 1.00 -13.83 29.67
CA LEU A 887 2.00 -12.96 30.27
C LEU A 887 1.78 -12.94 31.79
N GLU A 888 2.78 -13.38 32.54
CA GLU A 888 2.75 -13.35 34.01
C GLU A 888 3.33 -12.04 34.58
N PRO A 889 2.81 -11.56 35.74
CA PRO A 889 3.34 -10.37 36.40
C PRO A 889 4.82 -10.52 36.76
N LEU A 890 5.56 -9.41 36.67
CA LEU A 890 6.98 -9.28 37.07
C LEU A 890 7.95 -10.19 36.30
N THR A 891 7.47 -10.95 35.32
CA THR A 891 8.26 -11.82 34.45
C THR A 891 8.50 -11.11 33.13
N GLY A 892 9.71 -11.23 32.57
CA GLY A 892 10.01 -10.71 31.23
C GLY A 892 10.13 -11.83 30.21
N TYR A 893 9.77 -11.52 28.97
CA TYR A 893 9.65 -12.48 27.87
C TYR A 893 10.26 -11.92 26.60
N PHE A 894 10.95 -12.78 25.85
CA PHE A 894 11.31 -12.46 24.48
C PHE A 894 10.13 -12.66 23.54
N PHE A 895 9.98 -11.72 22.63
CA PHE A 895 8.92 -11.65 21.64
C PHE A 895 9.51 -11.26 20.30
N ASN A 896 9.24 -12.03 19.24
CA ASN A 896 9.74 -11.74 17.90
C ASN A 896 8.64 -11.18 17.01
N VAL A 897 8.90 -10.00 16.44
CA VAL A 897 8.09 -9.41 15.38
C VAL A 897 8.63 -9.92 14.04
N LEU A 898 7.79 -10.70 13.35
CA LEU A 898 8.12 -11.31 12.06
C LEU A 898 7.79 -10.38 10.88
N SER A 899 6.95 -9.37 11.10
CA SER A 899 6.63 -8.37 10.09
C SER A 899 7.85 -7.52 9.72
N ASP A 900 7.99 -7.20 8.44
CA ASP A 900 9.01 -6.26 7.94
C ASP A 900 8.73 -4.81 8.38
N ASN A 901 7.52 -4.53 8.89
CA ASN A 901 7.11 -3.23 9.39
C ASN A 901 6.89 -3.26 10.90
N ALA A 902 6.94 -2.08 11.53
CA ALA A 902 6.57 -1.95 12.93
C ALA A 902 5.11 -2.34 13.16
N ILE A 903 4.85 -3.02 14.27
CA ILE A 903 3.51 -3.43 14.70
C ILE A 903 3.16 -2.81 16.05
N ARG A 904 1.88 -2.84 16.42
CA ARG A 904 1.42 -2.52 17.77
C ARG A 904 0.98 -3.77 18.50
N VAL A 905 1.50 -3.96 19.70
CA VAL A 905 1.02 -4.95 20.68
C VAL A 905 0.02 -4.26 21.60
N ILE A 906 -1.17 -4.82 21.73
CA ILE A 906 -2.28 -4.32 22.54
C ILE A 906 -2.53 -5.34 23.65
N ILE A 907 -2.11 -5.00 24.87
CA ILE A 907 -2.36 -5.79 26.07
C ILE A 907 -3.63 -5.24 26.72
N PRO A 908 -4.71 -6.03 26.79
CA PRO A 908 -5.99 -5.54 27.29
C PRO A 908 -5.95 -5.33 28.80
N THR A 909 -6.65 -4.29 29.27
CA THR A 909 -6.92 -4.10 30.71
C THR A 909 -7.88 -5.16 31.24
N ALA A 910 -7.93 -5.32 32.57
CA ALA A 910 -8.95 -6.18 33.21
C ALA A 910 -10.39 -5.76 32.86
N LEU A 911 -10.65 -4.46 32.67
CA LEU A 911 -11.95 -3.95 32.23
C LEU A 911 -12.25 -4.33 30.78
N SER A 912 -11.30 -4.15 29.87
CA SER A 912 -11.42 -4.55 28.46
C SER A 912 -11.67 -6.05 28.35
N LEU A 913 -10.94 -6.87 29.11
CA LEU A 913 -11.16 -8.31 29.20
C LEU A 913 -12.58 -8.67 29.67
N ALA A 914 -13.08 -8.01 30.72
CA ALA A 914 -14.41 -8.26 31.25
C ALA A 914 -15.54 -7.86 30.29
N ASN A 915 -15.31 -6.82 29.49
CA ASN A 915 -16.27 -6.32 28.49
C ASN A 915 -16.17 -7.05 27.14
N SER A 916 -15.09 -7.79 26.90
CA SER A 916 -14.97 -8.65 25.72
C SER A 916 -15.93 -9.84 25.84
N ALA A 917 -17.14 -9.69 25.30
CA ALA A 917 -17.91 -10.85 24.86
C ALA A 917 -17.06 -11.52 23.77
N THR A 918 -16.51 -12.69 24.06
CA THR A 918 -15.70 -13.51 23.14
C THR A 918 -16.19 -13.41 21.70
N PRO A 919 -15.44 -12.78 20.77
CA PRO A 919 -15.75 -12.85 19.36
C PRO A 919 -15.56 -14.29 18.86
N ASP A 920 -16.50 -14.68 18.01
CA ASP A 920 -16.73 -15.99 17.39
C ASP A 920 -15.45 -16.66 16.88
N ASP A 921 -14.92 -17.61 17.65
CA ASP A 921 -13.85 -18.51 17.24
C ASP A 921 -14.44 -19.60 16.32
N THR A 922 -14.64 -19.25 15.05
CA THR A 922 -14.93 -20.23 14.00
C THR A 922 -13.89 -20.19 12.88
N ALA A 923 -12.65 -20.54 13.23
CA ALA A 923 -11.71 -21.10 12.26
C ALA A 923 -11.34 -22.53 12.69
N SER A 924 -12.25 -23.48 12.43
CA SER A 924 -11.98 -24.91 12.61
C SER A 924 -10.96 -25.41 11.59
N GLY A 925 -9.75 -25.71 12.05
CA GLY A 925 -8.75 -26.44 11.27
C GLY A 925 -7.44 -26.58 12.04
N GLN A 926 -7.25 -27.70 12.74
CA GLN A 926 -5.91 -28.10 13.16
C GLN A 926 -5.16 -28.66 11.95
N ALA A 927 -4.23 -27.89 11.38
CA ALA A 927 -3.09 -28.39 10.62
C ALA A 927 -1.97 -27.33 10.51
N GLU A 928 -0.77 -27.77 10.91
CA GLU A 928 0.58 -27.19 10.78
C GLU A 928 0.81 -25.73 11.23
N THR A 929 1.37 -25.61 12.43
CA THR A 929 1.90 -24.38 13.00
C THR A 929 2.98 -23.80 12.07
N VAL A 930 2.78 -22.59 11.53
CA VAL A 930 3.85 -21.83 10.88
C VAL A 930 4.73 -21.26 11.99
N GLN A 931 5.65 -22.09 12.51
CA GLN A 931 6.59 -21.72 13.57
C GLN A 931 7.89 -21.30 12.90
N ASN A 932 8.16 -20.00 12.81
CA ASN A 932 9.56 -19.61 12.95
C ASN A 932 9.97 -20.04 14.37
N ASP A 933 10.69 -21.16 14.50
CA ASP A 933 11.18 -21.69 15.77
C ASP A 933 12.54 -21.10 16.15
N GLU A 934 12.95 -20.02 15.47
CA GLU A 934 14.12 -19.24 15.83
C GLU A 934 14.08 -18.90 17.32
N THR A 935 15.14 -19.33 18.00
CA THR A 935 15.36 -19.08 19.41
C THR A 935 15.78 -17.62 19.61
N PRO A 936 15.44 -16.99 20.75
CA PRO A 936 15.81 -15.61 21.02
C PRO A 936 17.33 -15.34 20.96
N PRO A 937 17.73 -14.05 20.93
CA PRO A 937 19.11 -13.64 21.14
C PRO A 937 19.68 -14.28 22.41
N PRO A 938 20.96 -14.68 22.44
CA PRO A 938 21.56 -15.33 23.60
C PRO A 938 21.56 -14.38 24.82
N PRO A 939 21.65 -14.88 26.06
CA PRO A 939 21.86 -14.04 27.22
C PRO A 939 23.11 -13.14 27.07
N PRO A 940 23.15 -11.96 27.71
CA PRO A 940 24.25 -11.00 27.57
C PRO A 940 25.59 -11.51 28.14
N GLY A 941 26.63 -11.68 27.32
CA GLY A 941 27.98 -12.02 27.79
C GLY A 941 28.97 -12.22 26.65
N SER A 942 30.15 -12.80 26.91
CA SER A 942 31.18 -12.95 25.86
C SER A 942 30.69 -13.87 24.75
N ALA A 943 30.90 -13.47 23.50
CA ALA A 943 30.65 -14.33 22.35
C ALA A 943 31.57 -15.57 22.36
N PRO A 944 31.22 -16.65 21.62
CA PRO A 944 32.09 -17.79 21.43
C PRO A 944 33.46 -17.37 20.88
N ALA A 945 34.52 -17.82 21.54
CA ALA A 945 35.88 -17.67 21.05
C ALA A 945 36.40 -19.05 20.60
N ALA A 946 36.33 -19.28 19.28
CA ALA A 946 37.06 -20.35 18.62
C ALA A 946 38.55 -20.01 18.56
N ASP A 947 39.44 -20.96 18.87
CA ASP A 947 40.89 -20.79 18.83
C ASP A 947 41.52 -22.02 18.17
N ILE A 948 42.38 -21.81 17.17
CA ILE A 948 43.09 -22.87 16.44
C ILE A 948 44.60 -22.59 16.36
N LYS A 949 45.37 -23.54 16.89
CA LYS A 949 46.84 -23.43 17.00
C LYS A 949 47.57 -24.46 16.18
N ALA A 950 48.69 -24.05 15.58
CA ALA A 950 49.64 -24.94 14.93
C ALA A 950 50.93 -25.07 15.75
N ASN A 951 51.29 -26.29 16.14
CA ASN A 951 52.41 -26.58 17.04
C ASN A 951 52.40 -25.73 18.32
N GLY A 952 51.21 -25.39 18.82
CA GLY A 952 50.99 -24.57 20.01
C GLY A 952 51.19 -23.06 19.79
N MET A 953 51.26 -22.58 18.55
CA MET A 953 51.44 -21.17 18.20
C MET A 953 50.30 -20.66 17.30
N ASP A 954 50.02 -19.36 17.46
CA ASP A 954 49.12 -18.58 16.59
C ASP A 954 49.87 -17.95 15.41
N GLY A 955 49.14 -17.60 14.35
CA GLY A 955 49.68 -16.91 13.18
C GLY A 955 50.48 -17.83 12.23
N PRO A 956 51.30 -17.27 11.31
CA PRO A 956 52.06 -18.08 10.36
C PRO A 956 53.14 -18.93 11.03
N VAL A 957 53.02 -20.25 10.91
CA VAL A 957 53.97 -21.23 11.46
C VAL A 957 54.77 -21.88 10.33
N SER A 958 56.08 -21.79 10.39
CA SER A 958 56.98 -22.51 9.47
C SER A 958 57.45 -23.82 10.11
N VAL A 959 57.29 -24.93 9.39
CA VAL A 959 57.66 -26.28 9.84
C VAL A 959 58.65 -26.88 8.85
N ALA A 960 59.77 -27.38 9.35
CA ALA A 960 60.79 -27.96 8.49
C ALA A 960 60.30 -29.28 7.87
N LYS A 961 60.75 -29.57 6.65
CA LYS A 961 60.42 -30.81 5.96
C LYS A 961 60.72 -32.06 6.81
N GLY A 962 59.68 -32.83 7.08
CA GLY A 962 59.78 -34.08 7.84
C GLY A 962 59.44 -33.95 9.32
N ASP A 963 59.31 -32.73 9.84
CA ASP A 963 58.77 -32.49 11.18
C ASP A 963 57.23 -32.55 11.15
N PRO A 964 56.58 -33.05 12.22
CA PRO A 964 55.12 -33.12 12.27
C PRO A 964 54.49 -31.74 12.45
N VAL A 965 53.35 -31.55 11.81
CA VAL A 965 52.40 -30.46 12.05
C VAL A 965 51.32 -30.98 13.00
N SER A 966 51.22 -30.37 14.16
CA SER A 966 50.17 -30.59 15.15
C SER A 966 49.18 -29.44 15.09
N ILE A 967 47.89 -29.72 14.90
CA ILE A 967 46.81 -28.73 14.96
C ILE A 967 45.91 -29.07 16.15
N THR A 968 45.66 -28.08 16.98
CA THR A 968 44.78 -28.18 18.15
C THR A 968 43.74 -27.07 18.13
N VAL A 969 42.54 -27.37 18.60
CA VAL A 969 41.47 -26.39 18.76
C VAL A 969 41.04 -26.28 20.22
N THR A 970 40.62 -25.08 20.64
CA THR A 970 39.92 -24.80 21.90
C THR A 970 38.73 -23.91 21.61
N LEU A 971 37.67 -24.05 22.40
CA LEU A 971 36.44 -23.29 22.27
C LEU A 971 36.01 -22.82 23.66
N GLU A 972 35.96 -21.51 23.81
CA GLU A 972 35.34 -20.83 24.94
C GLU A 972 33.95 -20.39 24.48
N PRO A 973 32.85 -21.10 24.81
CA PRO A 973 31.53 -20.81 24.26
C PRO A 973 30.92 -19.51 24.82
N GLY A 974 31.48 -18.96 25.91
CA GLY A 974 30.97 -17.75 26.54
C GLY A 974 29.50 -17.86 26.93
N ALA A 975 28.71 -16.83 26.65
CA ALA A 975 27.27 -16.78 26.94
C ALA A 975 26.42 -17.70 26.03
N TRP A 976 27.03 -18.38 25.06
CA TRP A 976 26.35 -19.31 24.15
C TRP A 976 26.51 -20.77 24.57
N ILE A 977 27.06 -21.05 25.76
CA ILE A 977 27.17 -22.42 26.26
C ILE A 977 25.80 -23.11 26.26
N GLY A 978 25.72 -24.33 25.73
CA GLY A 978 24.49 -25.10 25.60
C GLY A 978 23.57 -24.69 24.44
N ARG A 979 23.81 -23.56 23.76
CA ARG A 979 23.02 -23.16 22.58
C ARG A 979 23.42 -23.99 21.36
N ASN A 980 22.40 -24.45 20.63
CA ASN A 980 22.60 -25.10 19.34
C ASN A 980 23.25 -24.13 18.35
N ALA A 981 24.36 -24.54 17.76
CA ALA A 981 25.13 -23.79 16.78
C ALA A 981 25.72 -24.75 15.75
N ASP A 982 26.14 -24.21 14.62
CA ASP A 982 26.97 -24.91 13.66
C ASP A 982 28.43 -24.68 13.98
N TRP A 983 29.24 -25.72 14.03
CA TRP A 983 30.69 -25.53 14.16
C TRP A 983 31.47 -26.55 13.35
N TRP A 984 32.61 -26.11 12.82
CA TRP A 984 33.39 -26.87 11.88
C TRP A 984 34.87 -26.52 11.92
N VAL A 985 35.70 -27.54 11.63
CA VAL A 985 37.16 -27.40 11.49
C VAL A 985 37.52 -27.79 10.06
N ALA A 986 38.16 -26.90 9.32
CA ALA A 986 38.55 -27.13 7.93
C ALA A 986 40.02 -26.81 7.66
N ALA A 987 40.52 -27.33 6.55
CA ALA A 987 41.86 -27.06 6.04
C ALA A 987 41.81 -26.79 4.55
N HIS A 988 42.37 -25.65 4.15
CA HIS A 988 42.71 -25.36 2.76
C HIS A 988 44.17 -25.76 2.53
N THR A 989 44.43 -26.54 1.49
CA THR A 989 45.71 -27.18 1.23
C THR A 989 46.28 -26.73 -0.13
N PRO A 990 47.57 -26.97 -0.42
CA PRO A 990 48.21 -26.51 -1.66
C PRO A 990 47.92 -27.43 -2.86
N PHE A 991 47.02 -28.40 -2.75
CA PHE A 991 46.72 -29.38 -3.81
C PHE A 991 45.58 -28.90 -4.71
N ASP A 992 45.52 -29.42 -5.94
CA ASP A 992 44.40 -29.17 -6.86
C ASP A 992 43.12 -29.91 -6.40
N PRO A 993 41.92 -29.42 -6.77
CA PRO A 993 40.66 -30.11 -6.50
C PRO A 993 40.66 -31.58 -6.95
N PRO A 994 40.08 -32.51 -6.16
CA PRO A 994 39.29 -32.28 -4.95
C PRO A 994 40.12 -32.26 -3.65
N GLY A 995 41.44 -32.17 -3.75
CA GLY A 995 42.35 -32.17 -2.59
C GLY A 995 42.64 -30.78 -2.03
N ASP A 996 42.05 -29.73 -2.58
CA ASP A 996 42.20 -28.35 -2.13
C ASP A 996 41.57 -28.12 -0.74
N TRP A 997 40.46 -28.80 -0.43
CA TRP A 997 39.77 -28.67 0.87
C TRP A 997 39.63 -29.98 1.64
N TYR A 998 39.69 -29.89 2.96
CA TYR A 998 39.34 -30.96 3.89
C TYR A 998 38.55 -30.42 5.08
N THR A 999 37.65 -31.23 5.65
CA THR A 999 36.93 -30.97 6.90
C THR A 999 37.21 -32.09 7.91
N TYR A 1000 37.37 -31.74 9.19
CA TYR A 1000 37.51 -32.69 10.28
C TYR A 1000 36.14 -33.06 10.87
N VAL A 1001 35.82 -34.35 10.91
CA VAL A 1001 34.58 -34.87 11.50
C VAL A 1001 34.92 -35.81 12.64
N HIS A 1002 34.54 -35.48 13.88
CA HIS A 1002 34.79 -36.36 15.03
C HIS A 1002 33.82 -37.56 15.05
N PRO A 1003 34.26 -38.80 15.36
CA PRO A 1003 35.64 -39.26 15.57
C PRO A 1003 36.34 -39.75 14.28
N SER A 1004 35.67 -39.61 13.13
CA SER A 1004 36.08 -40.13 11.81
C SER A 1004 37.38 -39.52 11.26
N GLY A 1005 37.78 -38.34 11.74
CA GLY A 1005 38.98 -37.62 11.29
C GLY A 1005 38.73 -36.75 10.05
N TRP A 1006 39.81 -36.43 9.33
CA TRP A 1006 39.78 -35.56 8.15
C TRP A 1006 39.25 -36.27 6.89
N GLY A 1007 38.32 -35.63 6.17
CA GLY A 1007 37.79 -36.07 4.88
C GLY A 1007 37.93 -34.98 3.80
N THR A 1008 37.96 -35.37 2.52
CA THR A 1008 38.13 -34.46 1.36
C THR A 1008 36.86 -33.68 1.04
N GLY A 1009 36.96 -32.37 0.81
CA GLY A 1009 35.84 -31.46 0.55
C GLY A 1009 35.34 -30.73 1.81
N ILE A 1010 34.46 -29.76 1.62
CA ILE A 1010 33.73 -29.08 2.70
C ILE A 1010 32.46 -29.89 3.00
N HIS A 1011 32.38 -30.47 4.20
CA HIS A 1011 31.23 -31.27 4.65
C HIS A 1011 30.41 -30.56 5.73
N ALA A 1012 29.17 -31.02 5.92
CA ALA A 1012 28.17 -30.44 6.83
C ALA A 1012 28.71 -30.13 8.23
N CYS A 1013 28.30 -28.97 8.73
CA CYS A 1013 28.60 -28.48 10.07
C CYS A 1013 27.97 -29.38 11.13
N LEU A 1014 28.64 -29.52 12.28
CA LEU A 1014 28.00 -30.20 13.39
C LEU A 1014 27.00 -29.25 14.04
N GLN A 1015 25.72 -29.57 13.87
CA GLN A 1015 24.60 -28.94 14.55
C GLN A 1015 24.47 -29.52 15.96
N ALA A 1016 25.01 -28.83 16.95
CA ALA A 1016 24.97 -29.28 18.34
C ALA A 1016 25.05 -28.12 19.33
N PRO A 1017 24.61 -28.33 20.59
CA PRO A 1017 24.89 -27.41 21.68
C PRO A 1017 26.39 -27.09 21.78
N LEU A 1018 26.74 -25.81 21.90
CA LEU A 1018 28.12 -25.41 22.19
C LEU A 1018 28.52 -25.89 23.58
N PHE A 1019 29.76 -26.35 23.70
CA PHE A 1019 30.35 -26.78 24.95
C PHE A 1019 31.79 -26.32 25.04
N GLU A 1020 32.27 -26.22 26.27
CA GLU A 1020 33.61 -25.75 26.55
C GLU A 1020 34.67 -26.81 26.17
N VAL A 1021 35.70 -26.39 25.43
CA VAL A 1021 36.86 -27.22 25.08
C VAL A 1021 38.09 -26.63 25.78
N MET A 1022 38.14 -26.82 27.10
CA MET A 1022 39.18 -26.27 28.00
C MET A 1022 40.61 -26.79 27.77
N SER A 1023 40.75 -27.91 27.05
CA SER A 1023 42.06 -28.50 26.77
C SER A 1023 42.24 -28.60 25.26
N PRO A 1024 43.39 -28.14 24.71
CA PRO A 1024 43.65 -28.19 23.27
C PRO A 1024 43.35 -29.56 22.68
N PHE A 1025 42.26 -29.64 21.93
CA PHE A 1025 41.78 -30.87 21.33
C PHE A 1025 42.56 -31.12 20.03
N PRO A 1026 43.34 -32.20 19.93
CA PRO A 1026 44.17 -32.45 18.75
C PRO A 1026 43.31 -32.93 17.59
N VAL A 1027 43.23 -32.11 16.53
CA VAL A 1027 42.54 -32.47 15.28
C VAL A 1027 43.52 -33.01 14.23
N LEU A 1028 44.80 -32.67 14.33
CA LEU A 1028 45.85 -33.18 13.43
C LEU A 1028 47.17 -33.38 14.20
N ASN A 1029 47.90 -34.45 13.91
CA ASN A 1029 49.31 -34.60 14.29
C ASN A 1029 50.02 -35.54 13.31
N MET A 1030 50.61 -34.99 12.24
CA MET A 1030 51.30 -35.77 11.22
C MET A 1030 52.30 -34.95 10.41
N VAL A 1031 53.16 -35.64 9.65
CA VAL A 1031 54.06 -34.99 8.68
C VAL A 1031 53.28 -34.67 7.41
N LEU A 1032 53.19 -33.39 7.05
CA LEU A 1032 52.55 -32.92 5.83
C LEU A 1032 53.56 -32.74 4.68
N PRO A 1033 53.14 -32.88 3.41
CA PRO A 1033 53.97 -32.51 2.26
C PRO A 1033 54.34 -31.02 2.25
N PRO A 1034 55.47 -30.63 1.62
CA PRO A 1034 55.84 -29.22 1.46
C PRO A 1034 54.74 -28.40 0.77
N GLY A 1035 54.49 -27.20 1.27
CA GLY A 1035 53.46 -26.29 0.76
C GLY A 1035 52.82 -25.44 1.85
N SER A 1036 51.86 -24.61 1.46
CA SER A 1036 51.13 -23.70 2.36
C SER A 1036 49.75 -24.27 2.67
N TYR A 1037 49.43 -24.37 3.95
CA TYR A 1037 48.15 -24.84 4.47
C TYR A 1037 47.53 -23.72 5.31
N THR A 1038 46.21 -23.58 5.27
CA THR A 1038 45.48 -22.75 6.21
C THR A 1038 44.45 -23.61 6.91
N PHE A 1039 44.47 -23.62 8.23
CA PHE A 1039 43.47 -24.30 9.06
C PHE A 1039 42.51 -23.28 9.64
N TYR A 1040 41.25 -23.67 9.75
CA TYR A 1040 40.12 -22.86 10.17
C TYR A 1040 39.40 -23.57 11.30
N PHE A 1041 38.99 -22.85 12.32
CA PHE A 1041 37.99 -23.29 13.29
C PHE A 1041 36.91 -22.22 13.42
N ALA A 1042 35.68 -22.58 13.08
CA ALA A 1042 34.56 -21.67 13.03
C ALA A 1042 33.40 -22.16 13.90
N VAL A 1043 32.67 -21.19 14.43
CA VAL A 1043 31.37 -21.34 15.07
C VAL A 1043 30.40 -20.37 14.40
N ASP A 1044 29.27 -20.89 13.95
CA ASP A 1044 28.17 -20.11 13.41
C ASP A 1044 26.97 -20.14 14.35
N GLY A 1045 26.48 -18.94 14.68
CA GLY A 1045 25.38 -18.75 15.63
C GLY A 1045 24.02 -19.17 15.07
N ASN A 1046 23.90 -19.36 13.75
CA ASN A 1046 22.69 -19.83 13.10
C ASN A 1046 22.86 -21.33 12.81
N MET A 1047 22.01 -22.17 13.41
CA MET A 1047 22.07 -23.62 13.20
C MET A 1047 21.37 -24.01 11.88
N ASP A 1048 21.86 -23.54 10.74
CA ASP A 1048 21.26 -23.75 9.41
C ASP A 1048 21.93 -24.85 8.58
N GLY A 1049 23.02 -25.43 9.09
CA GLY A 1049 23.80 -26.51 8.51
C GLY A 1049 24.77 -26.08 7.41
N LYS A 1050 24.94 -24.78 7.20
CA LYS A 1050 25.86 -24.23 6.20
C LYS A 1050 27.23 -23.92 6.82
N PRO A 1051 28.32 -24.06 6.05
CA PRO A 1051 29.66 -23.71 6.49
C PRO A 1051 29.96 -22.22 6.27
N ASP A 1052 29.13 -21.36 6.84
CA ASP A 1052 29.45 -19.97 7.14
C ASP A 1052 29.97 -19.86 8.59
N ALA A 1053 30.36 -18.65 8.99
CA ALA A 1053 31.00 -18.44 10.28
C ALA A 1053 30.61 -17.07 10.84
N THR A 1054 29.95 -17.10 12.00
CA THR A 1054 29.77 -15.92 12.85
C THR A 1054 31.07 -15.57 13.58
N TRP A 1055 31.76 -16.59 14.10
CA TRP A 1055 33.07 -16.48 14.76
C TRP A 1055 34.06 -17.44 14.13
N LEU A 1056 35.27 -16.97 13.81
CA LEU A 1056 36.28 -17.73 13.09
C LEU A 1056 37.67 -17.41 13.61
N ASP A 1057 38.48 -18.44 13.80
CA ASP A 1057 39.92 -18.32 13.96
C ASP A 1057 40.68 -19.16 12.92
N THR A 1058 41.90 -18.72 12.57
CA THR A 1058 42.70 -19.31 11.51
C THR A 1058 44.19 -19.37 11.84
N VAL A 1059 44.85 -20.43 11.37
CA VAL A 1059 46.31 -20.58 11.46
C VAL A 1059 46.91 -21.03 10.14
N GLN A 1060 47.94 -20.33 9.68
CA GLN A 1060 48.65 -20.65 8.45
C GLN A 1060 49.90 -21.47 8.77
N VAL A 1061 50.12 -22.56 8.04
CA VAL A 1061 51.29 -23.43 8.19
C VAL A 1061 52.02 -23.54 6.86
N THR A 1062 53.29 -23.14 6.84
CA THR A 1062 54.19 -23.36 5.70
C THR A 1062 55.12 -24.52 6.02
N VAL A 1063 55.05 -25.58 5.23
CA VAL A 1063 56.00 -26.69 5.31
C VAL A 1063 57.07 -26.49 4.23
N GLU A 1064 58.33 -26.31 4.66
CA GLU A 1064 59.48 -25.99 3.78
C GLU A 1064 59.89 -27.12 2.82
#